data_AF-A0A0G1CGD6-F1
#
_entry.id   AF-A0A0G1CGD6-F1
#
_cell.length_a   1.000
_cell.length_b   1.000
_cell.length_c   1.000
_cell.angle_alpha   90.00
_cell.angle_beta   90.00
_cell.angle_gamma   90.00
#
_symmetry.space_group_name_H-M   'P 1'
#
loop_
_entity.id
_entity.type
_entity.pdbx_description
1 polymer ?
#
loop_
_entity_poly.entity_id
_entity_poly.type
_entity_poly.pdbx_seq_one_letter_code
_entity_poly.pdbx_strand_id
1 'polypeptide(L)'
;MRIEKKWTKLWQRTGVYEPDLTPRKIQGKKAKKPYYNLMMFPYPSAEGLHVGNMYAFTGSDIFGRYQRMKGNDVFEPIGLDGFGIHSENYALKVKRHPAKQAKISEKNFYRQLEMIGNGFAWKEHLETYDPEYYKWTQWIFAEMFRRGLAYRKKQAVNWCPSCMTVLADEQVIGVECERCGSKVIKKDLEQWFFKITDYAERLLEDLDKIDWSEKVKIAQRNWIGKSEGAEIEFPIFVTSDVQKIVSRIKVFTTRPDTLFGATYMVLTPEHELIKNLESRIKNYDEVQKYIEAAKKKTTEERQEAKDKTGVELKGIKAINPANNEKIPVWISDYVLAGYGTGAIMAVPAHDERDFEFAKKFGLKIKPVVQKVDIEVRSILMGFKNIQDQELKNLDIKEIWSADADHKYIEIPKKSLPQFEKLIMERMTPGFWNEYVSSENIVFIFKDKDGSIERLELNEKNDKKINEFSYTFNGKPAQEGTTWRWLPHVPFYKDFFIHTDKGVLINSGQFNGMDSEKAKWEITKFVGGEKKTQYRLRDWLISRQRYWGSPIPLVFCKNCAERIMKREAGIKKKFSKGEIENPGWIAVPDKDLPVKLPYIKDYRPKGRGVSPLAGEPKFYKVKCPKCKKMARRETDVSDTFLDSAWYFFRYIDPKNKKTPFDLICTSEGRSTRFSIFFMFVLSPRFFRIGKLLILTSRSLYSERTDLLSRTAQKCRNPKAML
;
A
#
# COMPACT_ATOMS: atom_id res chain seq x y z
N MET A 1 48.35 -0.88 -14.27
CA MET A 1 48.80 -1.23 -12.88
C MET A 1 49.85 -0.30 -12.25
N ARG A 2 51.00 0.06 -12.86
CA ARG A 2 52.00 0.94 -12.18
C ARG A 2 51.49 2.37 -11.94
N ILE A 3 50.68 2.91 -12.85
CA ILE A 3 50.16 4.29 -12.79
C ILE A 3 48.96 4.41 -11.85
N GLU A 4 48.01 3.47 -11.89
CA GLU A 4 46.82 3.49 -11.01
C GLU A 4 47.21 3.45 -9.54
N LYS A 5 48.06 2.48 -9.14
CA LYS A 5 48.56 2.37 -7.76
C LYS A 5 49.31 3.62 -7.30
N LYS A 6 50.03 4.30 -8.20
CA LYS A 6 50.72 5.56 -7.88
C LYS A 6 49.70 6.64 -7.48
N TRP A 7 48.63 6.80 -8.25
CA TRP A 7 47.60 7.81 -7.98
C TRP A 7 46.74 7.49 -6.75
N THR A 8 46.28 6.25 -6.60
CA THR A 8 45.52 5.84 -5.41
C THR A 8 46.30 6.10 -4.12
N LYS A 9 47.59 5.72 -4.09
CA LYS A 9 48.48 6.01 -2.95
C LYS A 9 48.66 7.51 -2.70
N LEU A 10 48.79 8.31 -3.77
CA LEU A 10 48.90 9.75 -3.63
C LEU A 10 47.64 10.35 -3.01
N TRP A 11 46.46 9.98 -3.51
CA TRP A 11 45.16 10.47 -3.01
C TRP A 11 44.91 10.10 -1.55
N GLN A 12 45.21 8.86 -1.16
CA GLN A 12 45.10 8.41 0.22
C GLN A 12 46.08 9.17 1.13
N ARG A 13 47.34 9.33 0.69
CA ARG A 13 48.36 10.06 1.47
C ARG A 13 48.01 11.52 1.66
N THR A 14 47.48 12.19 0.63
CA THR A 14 47.10 13.61 0.72
C THR A 14 45.73 13.81 1.37
N GLY A 15 44.97 12.73 1.61
CA GLY A 15 43.61 12.81 2.16
C GLY A 15 42.68 13.63 1.26
N VAL A 16 42.88 13.59 -0.06
CA VAL A 16 42.17 14.48 -0.99
C VAL A 16 40.66 14.27 -0.90
N TYR A 17 40.21 13.03 -0.74
CA TYR A 17 38.79 12.64 -0.61
C TYR A 17 38.30 12.51 0.84
N GLU A 18 39.00 13.12 1.80
CA GLU A 18 38.70 13.01 3.24
C GLU A 18 38.27 14.37 3.83
N PRO A 19 37.21 15.04 3.32
CA PRO A 19 36.75 16.29 3.90
C PRO A 19 36.13 16.07 5.29
N ASP A 20 36.46 16.93 6.24
CA ASP A 20 35.84 16.89 7.57
C ASP A 20 34.46 17.58 7.54
N LEU A 21 33.40 16.75 7.65
CA LEU A 21 32.01 17.18 7.74
C LEU A 21 31.50 17.31 9.19
N THR A 22 32.31 17.01 10.19
CA THR A 22 31.82 16.92 11.56
C THR A 22 31.41 18.30 12.12
N PRO A 23 30.34 18.38 12.93
CA PRO A 23 29.94 19.64 13.55
C PRO A 23 30.92 20.12 14.62
N ARG A 24 31.56 19.19 15.33
CA ARG A 24 32.50 19.45 16.42
C ARG A 24 33.86 19.88 15.87
N LYS A 25 34.64 20.64 16.65
CA LYS A 25 36.05 20.90 16.32
C LYS A 25 36.84 19.60 16.51
N ILE A 26 37.11 18.88 15.43
CA ILE A 26 38.11 17.83 15.37
C ILE A 26 39.40 18.43 14.81
N GLN A 27 40.57 17.87 15.15
CA GLN A 27 41.85 18.29 14.54
C GLN A 27 41.80 18.00 13.03
N GLY A 28 41.64 19.03 12.20
CA GLY A 28 41.53 18.91 10.75
C GLY A 28 41.08 20.20 10.06
N LYS A 29 41.20 20.25 8.73
CA LYS A 29 40.68 21.36 7.93
C LYS A 29 39.22 21.08 7.58
N LYS A 30 38.31 21.79 8.23
CA LYS A 30 36.86 21.69 8.01
C LYS A 30 36.50 21.97 6.55
N ALA A 31 35.55 21.21 6.00
CA ALA A 31 35.00 21.46 4.67
C ALA A 31 34.40 22.87 4.58
N LYS A 32 34.75 23.61 3.52
CA LYS A 32 34.25 24.96 3.25
C LYS A 32 33.02 24.95 2.35
N LYS A 33 32.97 24.04 1.37
CA LYS A 33 31.87 23.84 0.42
C LYS A 33 31.49 22.36 0.37
N PRO A 34 30.96 21.79 1.47
CA PRO A 34 30.70 20.37 1.56
C PRO A 34 29.70 19.91 0.48
N TYR A 35 30.00 18.80 -0.18
CA TYR A 35 29.11 18.16 -1.13
C TYR A 35 29.04 16.67 -0.83
N TYR A 36 27.88 16.21 -0.36
CA TYR A 36 27.68 14.82 0.00
C TYR A 36 27.26 14.03 -1.25
N ASN A 37 28.21 13.28 -1.82
CA ASN A 37 27.97 12.34 -2.91
C ASN A 37 27.76 10.95 -2.31
N LEU A 38 26.59 10.34 -2.48
CA LEU A 38 26.30 9.06 -1.84
C LEU A 38 25.87 8.02 -2.87
N MET A 39 26.51 6.86 -2.78
CA MET A 39 26.10 5.65 -3.46
C MET A 39 25.71 4.58 -2.45
N MET A 40 24.68 3.78 -2.76
CA MET A 40 24.26 2.69 -1.89
C MET A 40 25.41 1.71 -1.67
N PHE A 41 25.78 1.49 -0.41
CA PHE A 41 26.83 0.54 -0.04
C PHE A 41 26.48 -0.90 -0.45
N PRO A 42 27.48 -1.75 -0.80
CA PRO A 42 27.21 -3.11 -1.23
C PRO A 42 26.89 -4.05 -0.06
N TYR A 43 26.07 -5.06 -0.35
CA TYR A 43 25.97 -6.26 0.49
C TYR A 43 27.20 -7.16 0.24
N PRO A 44 27.94 -7.60 1.28
CA PRO A 44 29.01 -8.59 1.16
C PRO A 44 28.43 -10.01 1.05
N SER A 45 27.54 -10.21 0.08
CA SER A 45 26.71 -11.41 -0.11
C SER A 45 27.26 -12.39 -1.15
N ALA A 46 28.50 -12.18 -1.58
CA ALA A 46 29.20 -13.02 -2.54
C ALA A 46 30.70 -13.09 -2.19
N GLU A 47 31.48 -13.73 -3.05
CA GLU A 47 32.93 -13.75 -2.91
C GLU A 47 33.54 -12.35 -3.06
N GLY A 48 32.96 -11.51 -3.92
CA GLY A 48 33.41 -10.15 -4.21
C GLY A 48 32.35 -9.32 -4.94
N LEU A 49 32.73 -8.11 -5.34
CA LEU A 49 31.95 -7.22 -6.20
C LEU A 49 31.75 -7.83 -7.60
N HIS A 50 30.59 -7.53 -8.20
CA HIS A 50 30.25 -7.86 -9.58
C HIS A 50 30.21 -6.62 -10.48
N VAL A 51 30.11 -6.80 -11.80
CA VAL A 51 30.13 -5.69 -12.79
C VAL A 51 29.04 -4.64 -12.53
N GLY A 52 27.86 -5.06 -12.09
CA GLY A 52 26.80 -4.12 -11.69
C GLY A 52 27.19 -3.19 -10.53
N ASN A 53 28.00 -3.64 -9.56
CA ASN A 53 28.53 -2.74 -8.53
C ASN A 53 29.47 -1.72 -9.16
N MET A 54 30.40 -2.18 -10.01
CA MET A 54 31.38 -1.30 -10.66
C MET A 54 30.69 -0.22 -11.51
N TYR A 55 29.70 -0.61 -12.29
CA TYR A 55 28.92 0.32 -13.11
C TYR A 55 28.29 1.44 -12.27
N ALA A 56 27.64 1.10 -11.16
CA ALA A 56 26.97 2.08 -10.32
C ALA A 56 27.97 2.95 -9.53
N PHE A 57 29.02 2.34 -8.98
CA PHE A 57 30.03 3.03 -8.17
C PHE A 57 30.86 3.98 -9.02
N THR A 58 31.33 3.55 -10.19
CA THR A 58 32.06 4.42 -11.13
C THR A 58 31.18 5.57 -11.61
N GLY A 59 29.88 5.35 -11.86
CA GLY A 59 28.95 6.41 -12.23
C GLY A 59 28.84 7.51 -11.15
N SER A 60 28.76 7.11 -9.87
CA SER A 60 28.75 8.06 -8.75
C SER A 60 30.08 8.81 -8.63
N ASP A 61 31.22 8.12 -8.74
CA ASP A 61 32.55 8.73 -8.63
C ASP A 61 32.85 9.72 -9.76
N ILE A 62 32.41 9.45 -10.99
CA ILE A 62 32.52 10.40 -12.11
C ILE A 62 31.85 11.73 -11.74
N PHE A 63 30.64 11.65 -11.21
CA PHE A 63 29.88 12.84 -10.81
C PHE A 63 30.50 13.53 -9.58
N GLY A 64 30.98 12.76 -8.60
CA GLY A 64 31.73 13.26 -7.45
C GLY A 64 32.96 14.04 -7.88
N ARG A 65 33.78 13.48 -8.78
CA ARG A 65 34.96 14.16 -9.34
C ARG A 65 34.58 15.44 -10.09
N TYR A 66 33.52 15.40 -10.90
CA TYR A 66 33.02 16.59 -11.60
C TYR A 66 32.64 17.70 -10.61
N GLN A 67 31.90 17.38 -9.53
CA GLN A 67 31.55 18.37 -8.51
C GLN A 67 32.78 18.88 -7.75
N ARG A 68 33.77 18.03 -7.53
CA ARG A 68 35.05 18.44 -6.95
C ARG A 68 35.80 19.43 -7.84
N MET A 69 35.83 19.18 -9.15
CA MET A 69 36.45 20.10 -10.13
C MET A 69 35.74 21.45 -10.19
N LYS A 70 34.46 21.53 -9.80
CA LYS A 70 33.71 22.78 -9.61
C LYS A 70 34.01 23.49 -8.28
N GLY A 71 34.94 22.97 -7.49
CA GLY A 71 35.39 23.58 -6.23
C GLY A 71 34.60 23.15 -4.99
N ASN A 72 33.83 22.06 -5.07
CA ASN A 72 33.18 21.47 -3.89
C ASN A 72 34.12 20.55 -3.12
N ASP A 73 33.97 20.53 -1.79
CA ASP A 73 34.60 19.56 -0.88
C ASP A 73 33.75 18.29 -0.86
N VAL A 74 33.99 17.42 -1.85
CA VAL A 74 33.20 16.21 -2.08
C VAL A 74 33.53 15.14 -1.03
N PHE A 75 32.50 14.72 -0.32
CA PHE A 75 32.47 13.61 0.61
C PHE A 75 31.72 12.45 -0.03
N GLU A 76 32.43 11.36 -0.34
CA GLU A 76 31.87 10.14 -0.91
C GLU A 76 32.18 8.96 0.00
N PRO A 77 31.35 8.67 1.02
CA PRO A 77 31.61 7.57 1.93
C PRO A 77 31.27 6.22 1.31
N ILE A 78 31.86 5.16 1.87
CA ILE A 78 31.58 3.78 1.48
C ILE A 78 31.54 2.89 2.72
N GLY A 79 30.95 1.72 2.62
CA GLY A 79 30.80 0.79 3.74
C GLY A 79 30.32 -0.57 3.24
N LEU A 80 29.92 -1.44 4.16
CA LEU A 80 29.33 -2.74 3.83
C LEU A 80 28.04 -2.96 4.64
N ASP A 81 26.96 -3.30 3.95
CA ASP A 81 25.74 -3.77 4.60
C ASP A 81 25.85 -5.26 4.93
N GLY A 82 26.67 -5.58 5.92
CA GLY A 82 27.09 -6.95 6.18
C GLY A 82 26.18 -7.77 7.07
N PHE A 83 25.23 -7.19 7.81
CA PHE A 83 24.18 -7.95 8.47
C PHE A 83 23.12 -8.45 7.48
N GLY A 84 22.16 -9.22 7.99
CA GLY A 84 21.00 -9.63 7.23
C GLY A 84 21.18 -10.90 6.42
N ILE A 85 20.10 -11.22 5.73
CA ILE A 85 19.93 -12.52 5.10
C ILE A 85 20.88 -12.77 3.92
N HIS A 86 21.25 -11.74 3.17
CA HIS A 86 22.07 -11.91 1.96
C HIS A 86 23.46 -12.45 2.33
N SER A 87 24.10 -11.82 3.30
CA SER A 87 25.39 -12.24 3.87
C SER A 87 25.29 -13.58 4.58
N GLU A 88 24.20 -13.83 5.32
CA GLU A 88 23.99 -15.10 6.02
C GLU A 88 23.79 -16.28 5.06
N ASN A 89 22.97 -16.12 4.03
CA ASN A 89 22.71 -17.15 3.03
C ASN A 89 23.98 -17.49 2.25
N TYR A 90 24.80 -16.50 1.92
CA TYR A 90 26.10 -16.76 1.30
C TYR A 90 27.02 -17.56 2.22
N ALA A 91 27.13 -17.17 3.49
CA ALA A 91 27.88 -17.92 4.49
C ALA A 91 27.40 -19.37 4.61
N LEU A 92 26.08 -19.60 4.61
CA LEU A 92 25.49 -20.93 4.60
C LEU A 92 25.85 -21.73 3.34
N LYS A 93 25.80 -21.11 2.15
CA LYS A 93 26.16 -21.72 0.86
C LYS A 93 27.61 -22.21 0.87
N VAL A 94 28.53 -21.41 1.38
CA VAL A 94 29.96 -21.77 1.51
C VAL A 94 30.28 -22.55 2.79
N LYS A 95 29.25 -23.00 3.52
CA LYS A 95 29.33 -23.82 4.74
C LYS A 95 30.23 -23.19 5.83
N ARG A 96 30.18 -21.87 5.97
CA ARG A 96 30.98 -21.09 6.94
C ARG A 96 30.08 -20.34 7.91
N HIS A 97 30.58 -20.10 9.12
CA HIS A 97 29.88 -19.25 10.09
C HIS A 97 29.82 -17.80 9.59
N PRO A 98 28.66 -17.10 9.65
CA PRO A 98 28.48 -15.74 9.14
C PRO A 98 29.54 -14.76 9.64
N ALA A 99 29.81 -14.70 10.95
CA ALA A 99 30.89 -13.86 11.50
C ALA A 99 32.30 -14.15 10.95
N LYS A 100 32.60 -15.39 10.56
CA LYS A 100 33.88 -15.74 9.93
C LYS A 100 33.87 -15.35 8.44
N GLN A 101 32.75 -15.58 7.76
CA GLN A 101 32.59 -15.21 6.36
C GLN A 101 32.64 -13.70 6.16
N ALA A 102 32.00 -12.93 7.05
CA ALA A 102 31.99 -11.47 7.01
C ALA A 102 33.43 -10.91 6.93
N LYS A 103 34.35 -11.35 7.80
CA LYS A 103 35.76 -10.93 7.78
C LYS A 103 36.49 -11.25 6.46
N ILE A 104 36.11 -12.34 5.80
CA ILE A 104 36.72 -12.75 4.53
C ILE A 104 36.17 -11.89 3.39
N SER A 105 34.86 -11.75 3.32
CA SER A 105 34.19 -10.92 2.32
C SER A 105 34.61 -9.45 2.48
N GLU A 106 34.63 -8.91 3.70
CA GLU A 106 35.08 -7.55 4.03
C GLU A 106 36.43 -7.23 3.40
N LYS A 107 37.45 -8.05 3.70
CA LYS A 107 38.80 -7.88 3.15
C LYS A 107 38.82 -7.88 1.62
N ASN A 108 38.06 -8.79 0.99
CA ASN A 108 38.07 -8.89 -0.47
C ASN A 108 37.29 -7.75 -1.14
N PHE A 109 36.14 -7.35 -0.59
CA PHE A 109 35.34 -6.23 -1.07
C PHE A 109 36.13 -4.93 -0.99
N TYR A 110 36.76 -4.64 0.16
CA TYR A 110 37.58 -3.43 0.29
C TYR A 110 38.77 -3.43 -0.67
N ARG A 111 39.45 -4.55 -0.85
CA ARG A 111 40.50 -4.67 -1.87
C ARG A 111 39.98 -4.33 -3.27
N GLN A 112 38.79 -4.80 -3.64
CA GLN A 112 38.20 -4.50 -4.96
C GLN A 112 37.72 -3.04 -5.07
N LEU A 113 37.12 -2.47 -4.01
CA LEU A 113 36.72 -1.06 -3.95
C LEU A 113 37.95 -0.12 -4.03
N GLU A 114 39.08 -0.49 -3.44
CA GLU A 114 40.33 0.25 -3.59
C GLU A 114 40.88 0.15 -5.03
N MET A 115 40.75 -1.02 -5.65
CA MET A 115 41.26 -1.29 -7.00
C MET A 115 40.51 -0.53 -8.10
N ILE A 116 39.21 -0.25 -7.93
CA ILE A 116 38.46 0.57 -8.91
C ILE A 116 38.91 2.03 -8.91
N GLY A 117 39.58 2.49 -7.85
CA GLY A 117 40.19 3.82 -7.80
C GLY A 117 39.22 4.98 -7.56
N ASN A 118 37.99 4.68 -7.14
CA ASN A 118 37.01 5.70 -6.72
C ASN A 118 37.55 6.54 -5.56
N GLY A 119 37.14 7.82 -5.54
CA GLY A 119 37.53 8.81 -4.56
C GLY A 119 36.74 8.72 -3.25
N PHE A 120 36.74 7.54 -2.61
CA PHE A 120 36.02 7.36 -1.37
C PHE A 120 36.70 8.05 -0.17
N ALA A 121 35.88 8.48 0.79
CA ALA A 121 36.29 8.89 2.13
C ALA A 121 36.48 7.63 2.99
N TRP A 122 37.69 7.11 3.01
CA TRP A 122 38.02 5.83 3.61
C TRP A 122 38.09 5.87 5.13
N LYS A 123 38.28 7.03 5.77
CA LYS A 123 38.33 7.11 7.24
C LYS A 123 36.97 6.96 7.89
N GLU A 124 35.90 7.12 7.11
CA GLU A 124 34.52 7.11 7.55
C GLU A 124 33.76 5.83 7.19
N HIS A 125 34.45 4.77 6.72
CA HIS A 125 33.77 3.53 6.38
C HIS A 125 33.08 2.86 7.57
N LEU A 126 32.03 2.10 7.27
CA LEU A 126 31.16 1.47 8.25
C LEU A 126 30.74 0.06 7.82
N GLU A 127 30.68 -0.84 8.80
CA GLU A 127 30.11 -2.18 8.66
C GLU A 127 28.88 -2.32 9.56
N THR A 128 27.75 -2.72 8.98
CA THR A 128 26.51 -2.82 9.76
C THR A 128 26.55 -3.90 10.85
N TYR A 129 27.45 -4.87 10.75
CA TYR A 129 27.68 -5.88 11.80
C TYR A 129 28.67 -5.49 12.90
N ASP A 130 29.31 -4.32 12.81
CA ASP A 130 30.17 -3.83 13.89
C ASP A 130 29.29 -3.45 15.11
N PRO A 131 29.57 -3.97 16.33
CA PRO A 131 28.92 -3.53 17.55
C PRO A 131 28.87 -2.02 17.78
N GLU A 132 29.85 -1.25 17.31
CA GLU A 132 29.86 0.20 17.43
C GLU A 132 28.86 0.88 16.46
N TYR A 133 28.48 0.20 15.37
CA TYR A 133 27.40 0.60 14.46
C TYR A 133 26.04 0.16 15.01
N TYR A 134 25.81 -1.15 15.14
CA TYR A 134 24.46 -1.66 15.43
C TYR A 134 23.99 -1.36 16.87
N LYS A 135 24.88 -0.92 17.77
CA LYS A 135 24.49 -0.28 19.04
C LYS A 135 23.48 0.84 18.79
N TRP A 136 23.69 1.63 17.75
CA TRP A 136 22.83 2.76 17.41
C TRP A 136 21.56 2.32 16.68
N THR A 137 21.61 1.26 15.87
CA THR A 137 20.41 0.58 15.37
C THR A 137 19.53 0.12 16.54
N GLN A 138 20.13 -0.50 17.56
CA GLN A 138 19.42 -0.90 18.79
C GLN A 138 18.88 0.31 19.55
N TRP A 139 19.65 1.39 19.65
CA TRP A 139 19.18 2.61 20.29
C TRP A 139 17.96 3.21 19.58
N ILE A 140 17.97 3.28 18.24
CA ILE A 140 16.82 3.73 17.42
C ILE A 140 15.61 2.84 17.68
N PHE A 141 15.77 1.51 17.65
CA PHE A 141 14.68 0.58 17.96
C PHE A 141 14.11 0.84 19.35
N ALA A 142 14.97 0.95 20.37
CA ALA A 142 14.56 1.16 21.75
C ALA A 142 13.81 2.48 21.93
N GLU A 143 14.20 3.55 21.23
CA GLU A 143 13.50 4.83 21.25
C GLU A 143 12.14 4.76 20.52
N MET A 144 12.07 4.12 19.36
CA MET A 144 10.80 3.87 18.65
C MET A 144 9.84 3.07 19.54
N PHE A 145 10.33 2.02 20.19
CA PHE A 145 9.56 1.26 21.17
C PHE A 145 9.09 2.14 22.33
N ARG A 146 9.98 2.88 23.00
CA ARG A 146 9.60 3.75 24.14
C ARG A 146 8.51 4.76 23.79
N ARG A 147 8.42 5.20 22.54
CA ARG A 147 7.40 6.13 22.01
C ARG A 147 6.09 5.47 21.56
N GLY A 148 6.00 4.14 21.62
CA GLY A 148 4.85 3.39 21.13
C GLY A 148 4.78 3.30 19.60
N LEU A 149 5.91 3.53 18.91
CA LEU A 149 6.04 3.36 17.45
C LEU A 149 6.49 1.94 17.07
N ALA A 150 7.00 1.16 18.03
CA ALA A 150 7.22 -0.27 17.84
C ALA A 150 6.26 -1.06 18.72
N TYR A 151 5.59 -2.05 18.14
CA TYR A 151 4.61 -2.89 18.84
C TYR A 151 4.68 -4.34 18.37
N ARG A 152 4.10 -5.23 19.16
CA ARG A 152 4.05 -6.66 18.88
C ARG A 152 2.62 -7.11 18.62
N LYS A 153 2.39 -7.88 17.56
CA LYS A 153 1.06 -8.38 17.17
C LYS A 153 1.17 -9.78 16.56
N LYS A 154 0.15 -10.62 16.80
CA LYS A 154 -0.04 -11.88 16.08
C LYS A 154 -0.70 -11.60 14.74
N GLN A 155 -0.07 -12.03 13.66
CA GLN A 155 -0.59 -11.84 12.31
C GLN A 155 -0.17 -13.01 11.40
N ALA A 156 -0.99 -13.30 10.39
CA ALA A 156 -0.60 -14.14 9.26
C ALA A 156 0.49 -13.39 8.46
N VAL A 157 1.74 -13.80 8.63
CA VAL A 157 2.91 -13.15 8.03
C VAL A 157 3.41 -13.94 6.84
N ASN A 158 4.05 -13.25 5.90
CA ASN A 158 4.72 -13.86 4.76
C ASN A 158 5.89 -14.70 5.28
N TRP A 159 5.93 -15.99 4.97
CA TRP A 159 6.97 -16.92 5.40
C TRP A 159 7.61 -17.57 4.17
N CYS A 160 8.93 -17.48 4.08
CA CYS A 160 9.66 -18.19 3.03
C CYS A 160 10.11 -19.56 3.55
N PRO A 161 9.66 -20.68 2.95
CA PRO A 161 10.04 -22.02 3.42
C PRO A 161 11.52 -22.33 3.20
N SER A 162 12.10 -21.82 2.11
CA SER A 162 13.53 -21.99 1.79
C SER A 162 14.43 -21.13 2.68
N CYS A 163 14.09 -19.84 2.85
CA CYS A 163 14.83 -18.95 3.75
C CYS A 163 14.52 -19.20 5.24
N MET A 164 13.47 -19.95 5.57
CA MET A 164 13.02 -20.26 6.93
C MET A 164 12.87 -19.01 7.83
N THR A 165 12.27 -17.95 7.30
CA THR A 165 12.03 -16.69 8.01
C THR A 165 10.83 -15.96 7.45
N VAL A 166 10.28 -15.04 8.27
CA VAL A 166 9.33 -14.04 7.82
C VAL A 166 9.93 -13.07 6.79
N LEU A 167 9.07 -12.54 5.94
CA LEU A 167 9.31 -11.51 4.94
C LEU A 167 8.42 -10.30 5.25
N ALA A 168 8.93 -9.08 5.06
CA ALA A 168 8.04 -7.92 4.94
C ALA A 168 7.27 -7.98 3.61
N ASP A 169 6.18 -7.23 3.48
CA ASP A 169 5.39 -7.17 2.23
C ASP A 169 6.26 -6.68 1.05
N GLU A 170 7.24 -5.81 1.32
CA GLU A 170 8.22 -5.30 0.36
C GLU A 170 9.16 -6.38 -0.20
N GLN A 171 9.33 -7.49 0.51
CA GLN A 171 10.27 -8.57 0.17
C GLN A 171 9.61 -9.74 -0.60
N VAL A 172 8.33 -9.57 -0.96
CA VAL A 172 7.57 -10.52 -1.76
C VAL A 172 7.40 -9.94 -3.17
N ILE A 173 7.92 -10.64 -4.20
CA ILE A 173 7.77 -10.25 -5.60
C ILE A 173 6.74 -11.19 -6.23
N GLY A 174 5.52 -10.70 -6.47
CA GLY A 174 4.41 -11.57 -6.90
C GLY A 174 4.09 -12.55 -5.78
N VAL A 175 4.23 -13.85 -6.01
CA VAL A 175 4.05 -14.91 -4.98
C VAL A 175 5.38 -15.45 -4.42
N GLU A 176 6.50 -14.89 -4.84
CA GLU A 176 7.83 -15.46 -4.58
C GLU A 176 8.67 -14.58 -3.65
N CYS A 177 9.56 -15.22 -2.90
CA CYS A 177 10.56 -14.54 -2.10
C CYS A 177 11.56 -13.81 -3.01
N GLU A 178 11.77 -12.51 -2.79
CA GLU A 178 12.66 -11.65 -3.60
C GLU A 178 14.10 -12.21 -3.76
N ARG A 179 14.50 -13.11 -2.85
CA ARG A 179 15.88 -13.57 -2.68
C ARG A 179 16.15 -14.93 -3.32
N CYS A 180 15.19 -15.84 -3.21
CA CYS A 180 15.40 -17.25 -3.56
C CYS A 180 14.36 -17.79 -4.55
N GLY A 181 13.38 -16.99 -4.95
CA GLY A 181 12.31 -17.41 -5.87
C GLY A 181 11.34 -18.45 -5.29
N SER A 182 11.54 -18.92 -4.05
CA SER A 182 10.61 -19.89 -3.46
C SER A 182 9.26 -19.23 -3.18
N LYS A 183 8.19 -19.96 -3.48
CA LYS A 183 6.81 -19.57 -3.18
C LYS A 183 6.64 -19.27 -1.69
N VAL A 184 6.15 -18.08 -1.39
CA VAL A 184 5.88 -17.61 -0.02
C VAL A 184 4.62 -18.29 0.49
N ILE A 185 4.57 -18.65 1.77
CA ILE A 185 3.36 -19.16 2.43
C ILE A 185 2.96 -18.22 3.56
N LYS A 186 1.72 -18.32 4.04
CA LYS A 186 1.28 -17.60 5.25
C LYS A 186 1.51 -18.46 6.49
N LYS A 187 2.04 -17.85 7.55
CA LYS A 187 2.20 -18.49 8.86
C LYS A 187 1.78 -17.51 9.95
N ASP A 188 0.97 -17.95 10.91
CA ASP A 188 0.60 -17.12 12.05
C ASP A 188 1.78 -17.03 13.02
N LEU A 189 2.38 -15.84 13.12
CA LEU A 189 3.47 -15.57 14.04
C LEU A 189 3.22 -14.26 14.77
N GLU A 190 3.69 -14.20 16.01
CA GLU A 190 3.73 -12.97 16.77
C GLU A 190 5.05 -12.24 16.47
N GLN A 191 4.98 -11.03 15.93
CA GLN A 191 6.12 -10.31 15.36
C GLN A 191 6.14 -8.84 15.81
N TRP A 192 7.30 -8.20 15.70
CA TRP A 192 7.50 -6.77 15.91
C TRP A 192 7.24 -5.98 14.64
N PHE A 193 6.54 -4.86 14.78
CA PHE A 193 6.18 -3.95 13.71
C PHE A 193 6.54 -2.51 14.10
N PHE A 194 6.93 -1.71 13.10
CA PHE A 194 7.02 -0.25 13.22
C PHE A 194 5.80 0.42 12.60
N LYS A 195 5.22 1.39 13.32
CA LYS A 195 4.06 2.19 12.93
C LYS A 195 4.38 3.21 11.83
N ILE A 196 4.82 2.74 10.66
CA ILE A 196 5.12 3.61 9.52
C ILE A 196 3.84 4.27 9.00
N THR A 197 2.67 3.65 9.19
CA THR A 197 1.39 4.23 8.75
C THR A 197 1.05 5.52 9.48
N ASP A 198 1.55 5.73 10.70
CA ASP A 198 1.43 7.01 11.42
C ASP A 198 2.11 8.17 10.67
N TYR A 199 2.99 7.86 9.71
CA TYR A 199 3.72 8.82 8.88
C TYR A 199 3.28 8.78 7.41
N ALA A 200 2.24 8.02 7.03
CA ALA A 200 1.86 7.80 5.63
C ALA A 200 1.53 9.10 4.88
N GLU A 201 0.75 10.00 5.49
CA GLU A 201 0.40 11.30 4.90
C GLU A 201 1.67 12.12 4.64
N ARG A 202 2.53 12.25 5.66
CA ARG A 202 3.76 13.03 5.54
C ARG A 202 4.72 12.43 4.50
N LEU A 203 4.83 11.11 4.45
CA LEU A 203 5.62 10.40 3.42
C LEU A 203 5.09 10.70 2.01
N LEU A 204 3.78 10.89 1.84
CA LEU A 204 3.15 11.20 0.56
C LEU A 204 3.34 12.67 0.18
N GLU A 205 3.01 13.60 1.08
CA GLU A 205 3.10 15.05 0.84
C GLU A 205 4.54 15.51 0.59
N ASP A 206 5.51 14.91 1.27
CA ASP A 206 6.90 15.33 1.13
C ASP A 206 7.54 14.84 -0.20
N LEU A 207 6.91 13.92 -0.96
CA LEU A 207 7.37 13.52 -2.30
C LEU A 207 7.40 14.68 -3.30
N ASP A 208 6.54 15.68 -3.08
CA ASP A 208 6.45 16.86 -3.95
C ASP A 208 7.61 17.84 -3.70
N LYS A 209 8.30 17.70 -2.56
CA LYS A 209 9.39 18.59 -2.11
C LYS A 209 10.78 18.08 -2.48
N ILE A 210 10.88 16.86 -3.02
CA ILE A 210 12.17 16.21 -3.33
C ILE A 210 12.43 16.18 -4.84
N ASP A 211 13.68 16.45 -5.22
CA ASP A 211 14.16 16.43 -6.61
C ASP A 211 14.53 15.00 -7.03
N TRP A 212 13.51 14.14 -7.17
CA TRP A 212 13.64 12.76 -7.62
C TRP A 212 12.90 12.53 -8.93
N SER A 213 13.28 11.48 -9.67
CA SER A 213 12.56 11.08 -10.89
C SER A 213 11.09 10.79 -10.61
N GLU A 214 10.21 11.21 -11.52
CA GLU A 214 8.76 10.97 -11.41
C GLU A 214 8.41 9.49 -11.35
N LYS A 215 9.19 8.62 -12.00
CA LYS A 215 9.02 7.17 -11.91
C LYS A 215 9.11 6.66 -10.46
N VAL A 216 10.07 7.17 -9.68
CA VAL A 216 10.24 6.81 -8.27
C VAL A 216 9.12 7.38 -7.42
N LYS A 217 8.76 8.66 -7.63
CA LYS A 217 7.66 9.30 -6.89
C LYS A 217 6.33 8.58 -7.15
N ILE A 218 5.98 8.29 -8.40
CA ILE A 218 4.76 7.54 -8.77
C ILE A 218 4.77 6.16 -8.12
N ALA A 219 5.90 5.44 -8.13
CA ALA A 219 6.00 4.14 -7.47
C ALA A 219 5.72 4.25 -5.96
N GLN A 220 6.25 5.26 -5.28
CA GLN A 220 5.98 5.49 -3.86
C GLN A 220 4.55 5.96 -3.59
N ARG A 221 3.99 6.89 -4.38
CA ARG A 221 2.58 7.32 -4.27
C ARG A 221 1.64 6.13 -4.40
N ASN A 222 1.88 5.28 -5.39
CA ASN A 222 1.12 4.05 -5.58
C ASN A 222 1.32 3.12 -4.38
N TRP A 223 2.55 2.88 -3.93
CA TRP A 223 2.85 2.03 -2.76
C TRP A 223 2.09 2.49 -1.51
N ILE A 224 2.20 3.77 -1.17
CA ILE A 224 1.50 4.40 -0.03
C ILE A 224 -0.01 4.28 -0.21
N GLY A 225 -0.51 4.58 -1.41
CA GLY A 225 -1.88 4.33 -1.83
C GLY A 225 -2.91 4.98 -0.92
N LYS A 226 -2.88 6.31 -0.80
CA LYS A 226 -3.90 7.08 -0.07
C LYS A 226 -5.24 6.95 -0.79
N SER A 227 -6.30 6.72 -0.03
CA SER A 227 -7.66 6.60 -0.52
C SER A 227 -8.62 7.29 0.43
N GLU A 228 -9.38 8.25 -0.07
CA GLU A 228 -10.40 8.95 0.70
C GLU A 228 -11.77 8.34 0.41
N GLY A 229 -12.50 8.03 1.48
CA GLY A 229 -13.76 7.32 1.39
C GLY A 229 -14.60 7.49 2.64
N ALA A 230 -15.49 6.53 2.86
CA ALA A 230 -16.36 6.48 4.02
C ALA A 230 -16.34 5.09 4.65
N GLU A 231 -16.45 5.05 5.98
CA GLU A 231 -16.86 3.85 6.70
C GLU A 231 -18.38 3.87 6.91
N ILE A 232 -19.02 2.76 6.54
CA ILE A 232 -20.47 2.61 6.56
C ILE A 232 -20.80 1.27 7.23
N GLU A 233 -21.82 1.26 8.08
CA GLU A 233 -22.29 0.06 8.77
C GLU A 233 -23.54 -0.52 8.10
N PHE A 234 -23.51 -1.82 7.83
CA PHE A 234 -24.63 -2.60 7.31
C PHE A 234 -25.19 -3.50 8.41
N PRO A 235 -26.42 -3.29 8.88
CA PRO A 235 -27.07 -4.19 9.82
C PRO A 235 -27.22 -5.60 9.26
N ILE A 236 -26.95 -6.62 10.10
CA ILE A 236 -27.12 -8.03 9.76
C ILE A 236 -28.30 -8.60 10.54
N PHE A 237 -29.13 -9.39 9.89
CA PHE A 237 -30.20 -10.17 10.50
C PHE A 237 -30.15 -11.63 10.04
N VAL A 238 -30.77 -12.52 10.83
CA VAL A 238 -30.97 -13.92 10.43
C VAL A 238 -32.32 -14.02 9.74
N THR A 239 -32.38 -14.71 8.61
CA THR A 239 -33.62 -14.83 7.82
C THR A 239 -34.82 -15.43 8.57
N SER A 240 -34.57 -16.22 9.63
CA SER A 240 -35.61 -16.78 10.51
C SER A 240 -36.16 -15.78 11.54
N ASP A 241 -35.47 -14.67 11.78
CA ASP A 241 -35.86 -13.63 12.74
C ASP A 241 -35.46 -12.25 12.18
N VAL A 242 -36.33 -11.73 11.31
CA VAL A 242 -36.08 -10.52 10.50
C VAL A 242 -36.10 -9.24 11.34
N GLN A 243 -36.73 -9.25 12.51
CA GLN A 243 -36.84 -8.07 13.37
C GLN A 243 -35.59 -7.84 14.23
N LYS A 244 -34.74 -8.86 14.40
CA LYS A 244 -33.57 -8.78 15.27
C LYS A 244 -32.27 -8.59 14.49
N ILE A 245 -31.70 -7.40 14.62
CA ILE A 245 -30.31 -7.14 14.21
C ILE A 245 -29.39 -7.95 15.14
N VAL A 246 -28.59 -8.85 14.57
CA VAL A 246 -27.68 -9.72 15.31
C VAL A 246 -26.25 -9.21 15.33
N SER A 247 -25.87 -8.39 14.35
CA SER A 247 -24.57 -7.76 14.26
C SER A 247 -24.57 -6.65 13.19
N ARG A 248 -23.42 -6.03 12.95
CA ARG A 248 -23.22 -5.03 11.90
C ARG A 248 -21.90 -5.29 11.17
N ILE A 249 -21.91 -5.20 9.84
CA ILE A 249 -20.70 -5.24 9.01
C ILE A 249 -20.27 -3.80 8.77
N LYS A 250 -19.10 -3.42 9.26
CA LYS A 250 -18.48 -2.15 8.86
C LYS A 250 -17.72 -2.36 7.56
N VAL A 251 -17.89 -1.49 6.58
CA VAL A 251 -17.14 -1.51 5.31
C VAL A 251 -16.49 -0.17 5.06
N PHE A 252 -15.34 -0.18 4.38
CA PHE A 252 -14.74 1.03 3.81
C PHE A 252 -14.97 1.04 2.30
N THR A 253 -15.42 2.17 1.77
CA THR A 253 -15.57 2.39 0.33
C THR A 253 -15.06 3.77 -0.08
N THR A 254 -14.36 3.83 -1.22
CA THR A 254 -13.99 5.11 -1.87
C THR A 254 -15.13 5.66 -2.74
N ARG A 255 -16.18 4.86 -2.96
CA ARG A 255 -17.34 5.14 -3.81
C ARG A 255 -18.69 5.09 -3.06
N PRO A 256 -18.86 5.81 -1.93
CA PRO A 256 -20.15 5.85 -1.24
C PRO A 256 -21.27 6.49 -2.08
N ASP A 257 -20.93 7.23 -3.16
CA ASP A 257 -21.87 7.68 -4.19
C ASP A 257 -22.67 6.51 -4.82
N THR A 258 -22.08 5.32 -4.86
CA THR A 258 -22.67 4.13 -5.47
C THR A 258 -23.43 3.21 -4.49
N LEU A 259 -23.62 3.64 -3.24
CA LEU A 259 -24.16 2.81 -2.16
C LEU A 259 -25.54 2.22 -2.46
N PHE A 260 -26.40 2.93 -3.19
CA PHE A 260 -27.73 2.45 -3.60
C PHE A 260 -27.68 1.25 -4.56
N GLY A 261 -26.53 1.05 -5.21
CA GLY A 261 -26.24 -0.04 -6.14
C GLY A 261 -25.55 -1.23 -5.47
N ALA A 262 -25.32 -1.19 -4.15
CA ALA A 262 -24.78 -2.33 -3.42
C ALA A 262 -25.83 -3.46 -3.33
N THR A 263 -25.58 -4.55 -4.05
CA THR A 263 -26.53 -5.68 -4.21
C THR A 263 -26.13 -6.93 -3.44
N TYR A 264 -24.90 -7.00 -2.92
CA TYR A 264 -24.44 -8.04 -1.99
C TYR A 264 -23.26 -7.53 -1.18
N MET A 265 -22.94 -8.24 -0.10
CA MET A 265 -21.77 -7.98 0.75
C MET A 265 -20.77 -9.12 0.59
N VAL A 266 -19.48 -8.82 0.72
CA VAL A 266 -18.43 -9.85 0.70
C VAL A 266 -17.52 -9.68 1.91
N LEU A 267 -17.35 -10.76 2.67
CA LEU A 267 -16.43 -10.88 3.79
C LEU A 267 -15.19 -11.66 3.37
N THR A 268 -14.06 -11.31 3.98
CA THR A 268 -12.84 -12.13 3.90
C THR A 268 -13.05 -13.49 4.59
N PRO A 269 -12.37 -14.57 4.14
CA PRO A 269 -12.47 -15.88 4.78
C PRO A 269 -12.04 -15.87 6.26
N GLU A 270 -11.18 -14.92 6.65
CA GLU A 270 -10.69 -14.76 8.01
C GLU A 270 -11.55 -13.84 8.89
N HIS A 271 -12.69 -13.34 8.38
CA HIS A 271 -13.49 -12.33 9.08
C HIS A 271 -14.14 -12.88 10.36
N GLU A 272 -13.94 -12.19 11.49
CA GLU A 272 -14.38 -12.66 12.82
C GLU A 272 -15.90 -12.91 12.93
N LEU A 273 -16.71 -12.14 12.19
CA LEU A 273 -18.17 -12.33 12.14
C LEU A 273 -18.58 -13.74 11.72
N ILE A 274 -17.80 -14.43 10.88
CA ILE A 274 -18.14 -15.78 10.43
C ILE A 274 -18.16 -16.74 11.62
N LYS A 275 -17.17 -16.62 12.51
CA LYS A 275 -17.09 -17.41 13.74
C LYS A 275 -18.17 -17.02 14.74
N ASN A 276 -18.45 -15.72 14.89
CA ASN A 276 -19.49 -15.24 15.81
C ASN A 276 -20.91 -15.65 15.39
N LEU A 277 -21.13 -15.92 14.09
CA LEU A 277 -22.42 -16.32 13.52
C LEU A 277 -22.48 -17.80 13.15
N GLU A 278 -21.50 -18.61 13.54
CA GLU A 278 -21.37 -20.04 13.19
C GLU A 278 -22.68 -20.82 13.37
N SER A 279 -23.29 -20.74 14.55
CA SER A 279 -24.55 -21.44 14.87
C SER A 279 -25.78 -20.93 14.12
N ARG A 280 -25.67 -19.81 13.39
CA ARG A 280 -26.75 -19.17 12.64
C ARG A 280 -26.62 -19.35 11.12
N ILE A 281 -25.48 -19.84 10.64
CA ILE A 281 -25.22 -20.06 9.21
C ILE A 281 -25.71 -21.47 8.84
N LYS A 282 -26.63 -21.55 7.88
CA LYS A 282 -27.29 -22.83 7.51
C LYS A 282 -26.37 -23.79 6.75
N ASN A 283 -25.33 -23.28 6.09
CA ASN A 283 -24.36 -24.07 5.31
C ASN A 283 -22.93 -23.94 5.87
N TYR A 284 -22.78 -23.95 7.20
CA TYR A 284 -21.50 -23.70 7.84
C TYR A 284 -20.40 -24.69 7.41
N ASP A 285 -20.72 -25.97 7.19
CA ASP A 285 -19.74 -26.97 6.72
C ASP A 285 -19.12 -26.61 5.36
N GLU A 286 -19.91 -26.05 4.44
CA GLU A 286 -19.45 -25.58 3.13
C GLU A 286 -18.56 -24.35 3.29
N VAL A 287 -18.98 -23.41 4.14
CA VAL A 287 -18.24 -22.20 4.50
C VAL A 287 -16.87 -22.55 5.11
N GLN A 288 -16.83 -23.51 6.04
CA GLN A 288 -15.60 -23.94 6.68
C GLN A 288 -14.65 -24.60 5.67
N LYS A 289 -15.15 -25.45 4.77
CA LYS A 289 -14.34 -26.03 3.68
C LYS A 289 -13.73 -24.95 2.79
N TYR A 290 -14.51 -23.92 2.45
CA TYR A 290 -14.01 -22.79 1.65
C TYR A 290 -12.94 -21.99 2.41
N ILE A 291 -13.14 -21.71 3.70
CA ILE A 291 -12.15 -21.02 4.54
C ILE A 291 -10.82 -21.79 4.57
N GLU A 292 -10.86 -23.11 4.77
CA GLU A 292 -9.65 -23.94 4.80
C GLU A 292 -8.96 -24.03 3.44
N ALA A 293 -9.72 -23.99 2.33
CA ALA A 293 -9.14 -23.90 0.99
C ALA A 293 -8.49 -22.53 0.74
N ALA A 294 -9.15 -21.44 1.15
CA ALA A 294 -8.64 -20.08 0.98
C ALA A 294 -7.37 -19.83 1.81
N LYS A 295 -7.28 -20.36 3.04
CA LYS A 295 -6.09 -20.26 3.90
C LYS A 295 -4.83 -20.87 3.29
N LYS A 296 -4.96 -21.81 2.35
CA LYS A 296 -3.83 -22.43 1.64
C LYS A 296 -3.26 -21.53 0.53
N LYS A 297 -3.99 -20.50 0.12
CA LYS A 297 -3.58 -19.54 -0.91
C LYS A 297 -2.85 -18.33 -0.31
N THR A 298 -1.85 -17.80 -1.01
CA THR A 298 -1.22 -16.52 -0.67
C THR A 298 -2.11 -15.33 -1.01
N THR A 299 -1.74 -14.13 -0.53
CA THR A 299 -2.47 -12.89 -0.85
C THR A 299 -2.46 -12.59 -2.34
N GLU A 300 -1.34 -12.85 -3.01
CA GLU A 300 -1.13 -12.56 -4.41
C GLU A 300 -1.78 -13.62 -5.30
N GLU A 301 -1.77 -14.89 -4.90
CA GLU A 301 -2.59 -15.93 -5.55
C GLU A 301 -4.08 -15.60 -5.55
N ARG A 302 -4.57 -14.97 -4.46
CA ARG A 302 -5.95 -14.49 -4.37
C ARG A 302 -6.21 -13.28 -5.28
N GLN A 303 -5.25 -12.38 -5.42
CA GLN A 303 -5.35 -11.20 -6.30
C GLN A 303 -5.29 -11.57 -7.79
N GLU A 304 -4.41 -12.50 -8.15
CA GLU A 304 -4.16 -12.92 -9.54
C GLU A 304 -5.14 -14.02 -10.02
N ALA A 305 -6.01 -14.51 -9.14
CA ALA A 305 -7.02 -15.50 -9.48
C ALA A 305 -7.97 -14.95 -10.56
N LYS A 306 -7.83 -15.51 -11.78
CA LYS A 306 -8.72 -15.24 -12.92
C LYS A 306 -10.15 -15.69 -12.63
N ASP A 307 -10.30 -16.81 -11.93
CA ASP A 307 -11.60 -17.33 -11.52
C ASP A 307 -12.00 -16.82 -10.14
N LYS A 308 -13.05 -16.00 -10.08
CA LYS A 308 -13.66 -15.61 -8.81
C LYS A 308 -14.30 -16.81 -8.13
N THR A 309 -14.11 -16.97 -6.83
CA THR A 309 -14.71 -18.06 -6.03
C THR A 309 -15.41 -17.49 -4.81
N GLY A 310 -16.44 -18.12 -4.29
CA GLY A 310 -17.11 -17.65 -3.09
C GLY A 310 -18.26 -18.55 -2.67
N VAL A 311 -18.72 -18.38 -1.43
CA VAL A 311 -19.83 -19.12 -0.82
C VAL A 311 -20.78 -18.13 -0.14
N GLU A 312 -22.07 -18.27 -0.36
CA GLU A 312 -23.09 -17.48 0.36
C GLU A 312 -23.22 -17.98 1.80
N LEU A 313 -23.32 -17.06 2.76
CA LEU A 313 -23.68 -17.37 4.15
C LEU A 313 -25.20 -17.60 4.24
N LYS A 314 -25.67 -18.80 3.87
CA LYS A 314 -27.12 -19.08 3.81
C LYS A 314 -27.76 -18.84 5.17
N GLY A 315 -28.85 -18.05 5.14
CA GLY A 315 -29.59 -17.67 6.34
C GLY A 315 -29.16 -16.35 6.96
N ILE A 316 -28.06 -15.75 6.50
CA ILE A 316 -27.56 -14.44 6.94
C ILE A 316 -27.74 -13.43 5.81
N LYS A 317 -28.36 -12.28 6.12
CA LYS A 317 -28.51 -11.17 5.17
C LYS A 317 -28.13 -9.85 5.82
N ALA A 318 -27.68 -8.91 4.99
CA ALA A 318 -27.43 -7.54 5.38
C ALA A 318 -28.55 -6.62 4.88
N ILE A 319 -28.71 -5.47 5.52
CA ILE A 319 -29.62 -4.40 5.10
C ILE A 319 -28.76 -3.27 4.54
N ASN A 320 -29.02 -2.87 3.30
CA ASN A 320 -28.39 -1.69 2.72
C ASN A 320 -28.96 -0.43 3.40
N PRO A 321 -28.14 0.38 4.10
CA PRO A 321 -28.65 1.50 4.90
C PRO A 321 -29.18 2.66 4.04
N ALA A 322 -28.91 2.68 2.73
CA ALA A 322 -29.38 3.74 1.84
C ALA A 322 -30.83 3.53 1.38
N ASN A 323 -31.26 2.28 1.21
CA ASN A 323 -32.55 1.94 0.59
C ASN A 323 -33.33 0.83 1.31
N ASN A 324 -32.81 0.31 2.43
CA ASN A 324 -33.37 -0.79 3.20
C ASN A 324 -33.54 -2.12 2.43
N GLU A 325 -32.93 -2.26 1.24
CA GLU A 325 -32.93 -3.54 0.50
C GLU A 325 -32.15 -4.61 1.29
N LYS A 326 -32.69 -5.83 1.32
CA LYS A 326 -32.07 -7.00 1.94
C LYS A 326 -31.13 -7.68 0.95
N ILE A 327 -29.85 -7.69 1.24
CA ILE A 327 -28.80 -8.19 0.33
C ILE A 327 -28.08 -9.42 0.93
N PRO A 328 -27.69 -10.41 0.11
CA PRO A 328 -26.98 -11.59 0.58
C PRO A 328 -25.57 -11.25 1.04
N VAL A 329 -25.05 -12.04 1.99
CA VAL A 329 -23.67 -11.92 2.49
C VAL A 329 -22.87 -13.13 2.00
N TRP A 330 -21.76 -12.87 1.33
CA TRP A 330 -20.87 -13.87 0.78
C TRP A 330 -19.53 -13.86 1.51
N ILE A 331 -18.80 -14.98 1.43
CA ILE A 331 -17.38 -15.04 1.71
C ILE A 331 -16.63 -15.24 0.40
N SER A 332 -15.53 -14.53 0.23
CA SER A 332 -14.67 -14.71 -0.94
C SER A 332 -13.24 -14.29 -0.65
N ASP A 333 -12.30 -14.99 -1.29
CA ASP A 333 -10.87 -14.75 -1.20
C ASP A 333 -10.37 -13.57 -2.05
N TYR A 334 -11.18 -12.98 -2.95
CA TYR A 334 -10.78 -11.79 -3.71
C TYR A 334 -10.73 -10.51 -2.84
N VAL A 335 -11.39 -10.52 -1.69
CA VAL A 335 -11.32 -9.44 -0.68
C VAL A 335 -10.15 -9.71 0.25
N LEU A 336 -9.38 -8.67 0.59
CA LEU A 336 -8.13 -8.83 1.36
C LEU A 336 -8.32 -8.37 2.81
N ALA A 337 -8.03 -9.26 3.76
CA ALA A 337 -8.21 -9.01 5.21
C ALA A 337 -7.41 -7.81 5.75
N GLY A 338 -6.32 -7.42 5.08
CA GLY A 338 -5.47 -6.29 5.49
C GLY A 338 -5.78 -4.96 4.81
N TYR A 339 -6.91 -4.82 4.11
CA TYR A 339 -7.36 -3.57 3.50
C TYR A 339 -8.78 -3.23 3.95
N GLY A 340 -8.99 -1.99 4.43
CA GLY A 340 -10.27 -1.57 5.01
C GLY A 340 -10.61 -2.35 6.28
N THR A 341 -11.83 -2.89 6.34
CA THR A 341 -12.38 -3.59 7.50
C THR A 341 -12.40 -5.12 7.35
N GLY A 342 -11.85 -5.65 6.24
CA GLY A 342 -11.98 -7.07 5.87
C GLY A 342 -13.34 -7.44 5.30
N ALA A 343 -14.17 -6.45 4.97
CA ALA A 343 -15.48 -6.57 4.34
C ALA A 343 -15.69 -5.45 3.32
N ILE A 344 -16.44 -5.73 2.25
CA ILE A 344 -16.84 -4.74 1.24
C ILE A 344 -18.34 -4.79 0.95
N MET A 345 -18.88 -3.65 0.54
CA MET A 345 -20.14 -3.59 -0.20
C MET A 345 -19.81 -3.80 -1.67
N ALA A 346 -20.52 -4.70 -2.35
CA ALA A 346 -20.26 -4.98 -3.75
C ALA A 346 -21.25 -4.25 -4.64
N VAL A 347 -20.74 -3.48 -5.60
CA VAL A 347 -21.54 -2.64 -6.52
C VAL A 347 -21.22 -3.04 -7.97
N PRO A 348 -21.83 -4.11 -8.49
CA PRO A 348 -21.43 -4.71 -9.77
C PRO A 348 -21.50 -3.80 -10.98
N ALA A 349 -22.38 -2.80 -10.97
CA ALA A 349 -22.47 -1.86 -12.09
C ALA A 349 -21.25 -0.92 -12.18
N HIS A 350 -20.51 -0.74 -11.07
CA HIS A 350 -19.48 0.30 -10.96
C HIS A 350 -18.14 -0.17 -10.40
N ASP A 351 -17.95 -1.49 -10.23
CA ASP A 351 -16.66 -2.13 -9.94
C ASP A 351 -16.53 -3.41 -10.79
N GLU A 352 -15.43 -3.52 -11.54
CA GLU A 352 -15.18 -4.64 -12.46
C GLU A 352 -15.12 -6.00 -11.75
N ARG A 353 -14.53 -6.05 -10.56
CA ARG A 353 -14.37 -7.31 -9.80
C ARG A 353 -15.72 -7.78 -9.29
N ASP A 354 -16.54 -6.84 -8.83
CA ASP A 354 -17.90 -7.12 -8.38
C ASP A 354 -18.80 -7.49 -9.56
N PHE A 355 -18.58 -6.92 -10.74
CA PHE A 355 -19.26 -7.28 -11.99
C PHE A 355 -18.99 -8.73 -12.38
N GLU A 356 -17.71 -9.12 -12.42
CA GLU A 356 -17.29 -10.49 -12.74
C GLU A 356 -17.87 -11.50 -11.75
N PHE A 357 -17.81 -11.19 -10.44
CA PHE A 357 -18.37 -12.03 -9.40
C PHE A 357 -19.89 -12.14 -9.54
N ALA A 358 -20.59 -11.02 -9.74
CA ALA A 358 -22.04 -11.02 -9.92
C ALA A 358 -22.47 -11.83 -11.15
N LYS A 359 -21.77 -11.69 -12.27
CA LYS A 359 -22.04 -12.47 -13.49
C LYS A 359 -21.84 -13.96 -13.26
N LYS A 360 -20.78 -14.36 -12.55
CA LYS A 360 -20.48 -15.77 -12.26
C LYS A 360 -21.52 -16.43 -11.36
N PHE A 361 -22.01 -15.70 -10.35
CA PHE A 361 -22.95 -16.22 -9.34
C PHE A 361 -24.41 -15.81 -9.58
N GLY A 362 -24.73 -15.17 -10.72
CA GLY A 362 -26.09 -14.75 -11.06
C GLY A 362 -26.67 -13.69 -10.12
N LEU A 363 -25.83 -12.80 -9.57
CA LEU A 363 -26.25 -11.77 -8.63
C LEU A 363 -26.79 -10.53 -9.35
N LYS A 364 -27.68 -9.80 -8.67
CA LYS A 364 -28.30 -8.57 -9.19
C LYS A 364 -27.23 -7.53 -9.53
N ILE A 365 -27.34 -6.91 -10.70
CA ILE A 365 -26.55 -5.77 -11.15
C ILE A 365 -27.49 -4.57 -11.22
N LYS A 366 -27.20 -3.51 -10.47
CA LYS A 366 -28.06 -2.32 -10.36
C LYS A 366 -27.25 -1.07 -10.66
N PRO A 367 -27.42 -0.44 -11.84
CA PRO A 367 -26.74 0.82 -12.14
C PRO A 367 -27.33 1.96 -11.33
N VAL A 368 -26.45 2.76 -10.76
CA VAL A 368 -26.77 3.93 -9.92
C VAL A 368 -26.00 5.19 -10.30
N VAL A 369 -25.06 5.07 -11.23
CA VAL A 369 -24.35 6.19 -11.84
C VAL A 369 -24.48 6.06 -13.35
N GLN A 370 -24.82 7.18 -13.99
CA GLN A 370 -24.82 7.33 -15.42
C GLN A 370 -23.69 8.27 -15.83
N LYS A 371 -22.93 7.88 -16.85
CA LYS A 371 -21.79 8.66 -17.35
C LYS A 371 -22.25 9.98 -17.99
N VAL A 372 -21.50 11.06 -17.73
CA VAL A 372 -21.73 12.41 -18.29
C VAL A 372 -20.92 12.58 -19.59
N ASP A 373 -21.36 13.48 -20.47
CA ASP A 373 -20.67 13.88 -21.72
C ASP A 373 -20.54 12.78 -22.79
N ILE A 374 -21.54 11.92 -22.90
CA ILE A 374 -21.68 11.02 -24.05
C ILE A 374 -22.73 11.60 -25.01
N GLU A 375 -22.46 11.46 -26.31
CA GLU A 375 -23.41 11.72 -27.38
C GLU A 375 -24.73 10.97 -27.14
N VAL A 376 -25.86 11.56 -27.55
CA VAL A 376 -27.16 10.93 -27.36
C VAL A 376 -27.27 9.71 -28.26
N ARG A 377 -27.64 8.55 -27.73
CA ARG A 377 -27.74 7.31 -28.51
C ARG A 377 -29.19 6.83 -28.61
N SER A 378 -29.59 6.36 -29.77
CA SER A 378 -30.94 5.83 -30.05
C SER A 378 -30.88 4.59 -30.94
N ILE A 379 -31.79 3.64 -30.72
CA ILE A 379 -32.07 2.57 -31.68
C ILE A 379 -33.26 3.02 -32.51
N LEU A 380 -32.96 3.51 -33.71
CA LEU A 380 -33.93 4.00 -34.66
C LEU A 380 -34.73 2.84 -35.28
N MET A 381 -36.03 2.79 -34.98
CA MET A 381 -37.00 1.81 -35.48
C MET A 381 -38.14 2.48 -36.28
N GLY A 382 -38.80 1.73 -37.17
CA GLY A 382 -39.97 2.23 -37.90
C GLY A 382 -39.67 3.38 -38.87
N PHE A 383 -38.44 3.46 -39.37
CA PHE A 383 -37.90 4.59 -40.13
C PHE A 383 -38.16 4.52 -41.66
N LYS A 384 -39.07 3.67 -42.14
CA LYS A 384 -39.38 3.54 -43.58
C LYS A 384 -39.85 4.83 -44.25
N ASN A 385 -40.46 5.73 -43.48
CA ASN A 385 -40.92 7.04 -43.94
C ASN A 385 -39.93 8.18 -43.60
N ILE A 386 -38.73 7.86 -43.12
CA ILE A 386 -37.67 8.82 -42.80
C ILE A 386 -36.56 8.62 -43.82
N GLN A 387 -36.26 9.66 -44.59
CA GLN A 387 -35.20 9.62 -45.60
C GLN A 387 -33.83 9.79 -44.94
N ASP A 388 -32.80 9.11 -45.45
CA ASP A 388 -31.43 9.25 -44.94
C ASP A 388 -30.92 10.70 -45.00
N GLN A 389 -31.41 11.50 -45.96
CA GLN A 389 -31.08 12.93 -46.05
C GLN A 389 -31.62 13.73 -44.86
N GLU A 390 -32.79 13.36 -44.31
CA GLU A 390 -33.36 14.02 -43.13
C GLU A 390 -32.50 13.76 -41.89
N LEU A 391 -31.97 12.55 -41.74
CA LEU A 391 -31.02 12.22 -40.67
C LEU A 391 -29.69 12.98 -40.83
N LYS A 392 -29.15 13.03 -42.06
CA LYS A 392 -27.92 13.80 -42.38
C LYS A 392 -28.07 15.30 -42.11
N ASN A 393 -29.22 15.89 -42.42
CA ASN A 393 -29.49 17.31 -42.16
C ASN A 393 -29.48 17.65 -40.66
N LEU A 394 -29.67 16.65 -39.80
CA LEU A 394 -29.60 16.78 -38.34
C LEU A 394 -28.22 16.41 -37.77
N ASP A 395 -27.22 16.19 -38.63
CA ASP A 395 -25.89 15.67 -38.25
C ASP A 395 -25.96 14.32 -37.50
N ILE A 396 -27.03 13.53 -37.68
CA ILE A 396 -27.19 12.23 -37.03
C ILE A 396 -26.28 11.22 -37.71
N LYS A 397 -25.47 10.54 -36.91
CA LYS A 397 -24.51 9.55 -37.38
C LYS A 397 -25.06 8.15 -37.18
N GLU A 398 -25.21 7.41 -38.27
CA GLU A 398 -25.45 5.97 -38.20
C GLU A 398 -24.15 5.26 -37.80
N ILE A 399 -24.20 4.53 -36.68
CA ILE A 399 -23.08 3.73 -36.18
C ILE A 399 -23.05 2.39 -36.91
N TRP A 400 -24.20 1.71 -36.97
CA TRP A 400 -24.42 0.48 -37.74
C TRP A 400 -25.92 0.21 -37.89
N SER A 401 -26.28 -0.65 -38.84
CA SER A 401 -27.62 -1.20 -39.01
C SER A 401 -27.60 -2.69 -38.70
N ALA A 402 -28.51 -3.18 -37.84
CA ALA A 402 -28.59 -4.61 -37.54
C ALA A 402 -29.43 -5.37 -38.58
N ASP A 403 -30.52 -4.74 -39.04
CA ASP A 403 -31.44 -5.28 -40.05
C ASP A 403 -32.21 -4.14 -40.73
N ALA A 404 -33.24 -4.49 -41.53
CA ALA A 404 -34.04 -3.53 -42.27
C ALA A 404 -34.91 -2.60 -41.39
N ASP A 405 -35.10 -2.93 -40.11
CA ASP A 405 -35.99 -2.23 -39.19
C ASP A 405 -35.26 -1.61 -37.99
N HIS A 406 -33.93 -1.83 -37.82
CA HIS A 406 -33.13 -1.28 -36.70
C HIS A 406 -31.83 -0.59 -37.15
N LYS A 407 -31.76 0.73 -36.95
CA LYS A 407 -30.57 1.59 -37.13
C LYS A 407 -30.04 2.07 -35.78
N TYR A 408 -28.76 1.88 -35.50
CA TYR A 408 -28.13 2.38 -34.28
C TYR A 408 -27.49 3.73 -34.56
N ILE A 409 -27.99 4.77 -33.92
CA ILE A 409 -27.63 6.14 -34.25
C ILE A 409 -27.08 6.90 -33.06
N GLU A 410 -26.22 7.86 -33.38
CA GLU A 410 -25.69 8.87 -32.48
C GLU A 410 -26.23 10.23 -32.91
N ILE A 411 -26.83 10.94 -31.96
CA ILE A 411 -27.60 12.16 -32.17
C ILE A 411 -26.88 13.30 -31.44
N PRO A 412 -26.42 14.32 -32.17
CA PRO A 412 -25.86 15.52 -31.55
C PRO A 412 -26.91 16.17 -30.64
N LYS A 413 -26.51 16.56 -29.42
CA LYS A 413 -27.43 17.13 -28.43
C LYS A 413 -28.23 18.33 -28.95
N LYS A 414 -27.62 19.15 -29.81
CA LYS A 414 -28.26 20.30 -30.49
C LYS A 414 -29.42 19.91 -31.41
N SER A 415 -29.42 18.67 -31.91
CA SER A 415 -30.37 18.12 -32.88
C SER A 415 -31.45 17.26 -32.23
N LEU A 416 -31.36 17.02 -30.92
CA LEU A 416 -32.28 16.14 -30.19
C LEU A 416 -33.75 16.60 -30.28
N PRO A 417 -34.10 17.90 -30.12
CA PRO A 417 -35.48 18.35 -30.27
C PRO A 417 -36.05 18.12 -31.68
N GLN A 418 -35.24 18.32 -32.71
CA GLN A 418 -35.62 18.10 -34.10
C GLN A 418 -35.75 16.61 -34.42
N PHE A 419 -34.87 15.78 -33.86
CA PHE A 419 -34.98 14.33 -33.95
C PHE A 419 -36.27 13.81 -33.31
N GLU A 420 -36.60 14.25 -32.10
CA GLU A 420 -37.87 13.89 -31.46
C GLU A 420 -39.07 14.22 -32.34
N LYS A 421 -39.09 15.44 -32.90
CA LYS A 421 -40.16 15.88 -33.80
C LYS A 421 -40.25 14.98 -35.04
N LEU A 422 -39.11 14.69 -35.67
CA LEU A 422 -39.02 13.82 -36.84
C LEU A 422 -39.59 12.43 -36.54
N ILE A 423 -39.24 11.84 -35.39
CA ILE A 423 -39.74 10.52 -34.97
C ILE A 423 -41.24 10.54 -34.70
N MET A 424 -41.74 11.51 -33.95
CA MET A 424 -43.18 11.61 -33.68
C MET A 424 -44.00 11.71 -34.99
N GLU A 425 -43.57 12.55 -35.93
CA GLU A 425 -44.28 12.75 -37.19
C GLU A 425 -44.17 11.54 -38.14
N ARG A 426 -42.95 11.02 -38.35
CA ARG A 426 -42.66 10.11 -39.47
C ARG A 426 -42.50 8.64 -39.08
N MET A 427 -42.31 8.29 -37.81
CA MET A 427 -42.24 6.88 -37.40
C MET A 427 -43.48 6.12 -37.89
N THR A 428 -43.27 4.93 -38.43
CA THR A 428 -44.36 4.06 -38.89
C THR A 428 -45.20 3.60 -37.68
N PRO A 429 -46.55 3.62 -37.75
CA PRO A 429 -47.41 3.08 -36.69
C PRO A 429 -47.05 1.63 -36.31
N GLY A 430 -47.14 1.30 -35.03
CA GLY A 430 -46.77 0.00 -34.46
C GLY A 430 -45.31 -0.12 -34.02
N PHE A 431 -44.52 0.96 -34.09
CA PHE A 431 -43.13 1.00 -33.63
C PHE A 431 -42.96 1.95 -32.44
N TRP A 432 -41.80 1.85 -31.80
CA TRP A 432 -41.38 2.74 -30.74
C TRP A 432 -39.89 3.05 -30.91
N ASN A 433 -39.43 4.14 -30.30
CA ASN A 433 -38.03 4.54 -30.28
C ASN A 433 -37.67 5.05 -28.89
N GLU A 434 -36.42 4.93 -28.52
CA GLU A 434 -35.84 5.52 -27.33
C GLU A 434 -34.61 6.35 -27.67
N TYR A 435 -34.29 7.31 -26.80
CA TYR A 435 -32.95 7.86 -26.76
C TYR A 435 -32.45 7.91 -25.32
N VAL A 436 -31.14 7.70 -25.18
CA VAL A 436 -30.41 7.79 -23.91
C VAL A 436 -29.48 8.99 -23.99
N SER A 437 -29.76 10.02 -23.21
CA SER A 437 -28.92 11.21 -23.06
C SER A 437 -28.40 11.32 -21.62
N SER A 438 -27.40 12.18 -21.38
CA SER A 438 -26.91 12.50 -20.04
C SER A 438 -27.93 13.19 -19.14
N GLU A 439 -29.02 13.73 -19.70
CA GLU A 439 -30.04 14.51 -18.97
C GLU A 439 -31.30 13.71 -18.71
N ASN A 440 -31.74 12.94 -19.71
CA ASN A 440 -32.99 12.19 -19.68
C ASN A 440 -32.92 10.98 -20.61
N ILE A 441 -33.75 10.00 -20.29
CA ILE A 441 -34.00 8.83 -21.12
C ILE A 441 -35.48 8.88 -21.50
N VAL A 442 -35.77 8.91 -22.79
CA VAL A 442 -37.15 9.09 -23.29
C VAL A 442 -37.49 7.99 -24.26
N PHE A 443 -38.74 7.54 -24.16
CA PHE A 443 -39.37 6.54 -24.99
C PHE A 443 -40.55 7.17 -25.71
N ILE A 444 -40.65 6.93 -27.02
CA ILE A 444 -41.71 7.43 -27.89
C ILE A 444 -42.36 6.20 -28.52
N PHE A 445 -43.60 5.91 -28.13
CA PHE A 445 -44.40 4.80 -28.65
C PHE A 445 -45.43 5.35 -29.63
N LYS A 446 -45.62 4.70 -30.78
CA LYS A 446 -46.67 5.06 -31.75
C LYS A 446 -47.53 3.85 -32.08
N ASP A 447 -48.73 3.81 -31.53
CA ASP A 447 -49.65 2.67 -31.71
C ASP A 447 -50.08 2.53 -33.17
N LYS A 448 -50.70 1.40 -33.52
CA LYS A 448 -51.18 1.08 -34.87
C LYS A 448 -52.27 2.04 -35.37
N ASP A 449 -53.01 2.67 -34.46
CA ASP A 449 -53.97 3.73 -34.78
C ASP A 449 -53.31 5.10 -35.04
N GLY A 450 -51.99 5.20 -34.85
CA GLY A 450 -51.20 6.41 -35.05
C GLY A 450 -51.09 7.31 -33.82
N SER A 451 -51.74 6.97 -32.70
CA SER A 451 -51.59 7.70 -31.43
C SER A 451 -50.17 7.59 -30.90
N ILE A 452 -49.67 8.67 -30.29
CA ILE A 452 -48.28 8.77 -29.83
C ILE A 452 -48.25 8.99 -28.32
N GLU A 453 -47.41 8.22 -27.64
CA GLU A 453 -47.13 8.41 -26.23
C GLU A 453 -45.62 8.64 -25.99
N ARG A 454 -45.27 9.81 -25.45
CA ARG A 454 -43.90 10.19 -25.06
C ARG A 454 -43.75 10.05 -23.56
N LEU A 455 -42.86 9.15 -23.13
CA LEU A 455 -42.60 8.84 -21.73
C LEU A 455 -41.13 9.04 -21.39
N GLU A 456 -40.85 9.92 -20.44
CA GLU A 456 -39.52 10.01 -19.83
C GLU A 456 -39.37 8.95 -18.72
N LEU A 457 -38.23 8.26 -18.68
CA LEU A 457 -37.94 7.23 -17.71
C LEU A 457 -37.69 7.85 -16.32
N ASN A 458 -38.66 7.66 -15.44
CA ASN A 458 -38.63 8.07 -14.05
C ASN A 458 -39.49 7.10 -13.21
N GLU A 459 -39.49 7.23 -11.88
CA GLU A 459 -40.21 6.31 -10.98
C GLU A 459 -41.71 6.17 -11.31
N LYS A 460 -42.35 7.22 -11.85
CA LYS A 460 -43.77 7.21 -12.23
C LYS A 460 -44.02 6.42 -13.51
N ASN A 461 -43.12 6.55 -14.50
CA ASN A 461 -43.33 6.01 -15.84
C ASN A 461 -42.65 4.65 -16.07
N ASP A 462 -41.68 4.26 -15.24
CA ASP A 462 -40.81 3.10 -15.45
C ASP A 462 -41.57 1.78 -15.72
N LYS A 463 -42.60 1.47 -14.91
CA LYS A 463 -43.42 0.27 -15.11
C LYS A 463 -44.16 0.30 -16.45
N LYS A 464 -44.74 1.45 -16.79
CA LYS A 464 -45.50 1.63 -18.03
C LYS A 464 -44.58 1.51 -19.25
N ILE A 465 -43.40 2.12 -19.21
CA ILE A 465 -42.37 1.99 -20.26
C ILE A 465 -42.01 0.52 -20.45
N ASN A 466 -41.72 -0.20 -19.37
CA ASN A 466 -41.40 -1.61 -19.43
C ASN A 466 -42.51 -2.45 -20.09
N GLU A 467 -43.76 -2.28 -19.64
CA GLU A 467 -44.93 -2.98 -20.22
C GLU A 467 -45.11 -2.67 -21.71
N PHE A 468 -44.97 -1.41 -22.09
CA PHE A 468 -45.10 -0.96 -23.48
C PHE A 468 -43.99 -1.54 -24.36
N SER A 469 -42.73 -1.51 -23.92
CA SER A 469 -41.60 -2.08 -24.66
C SER A 469 -41.77 -3.58 -24.94
N TYR A 470 -42.39 -4.37 -24.04
CA TYR A 470 -42.70 -5.77 -24.34
C TYR A 470 -43.86 -5.90 -25.34
N THR A 471 -44.93 -5.14 -25.13
CA THR A 471 -46.16 -5.21 -25.95
C THR A 471 -45.88 -4.84 -27.41
N PHE A 472 -45.13 -3.75 -27.64
CA PHE A 472 -44.72 -3.33 -28.98
C PHE A 472 -43.79 -4.32 -29.67
N ASN A 473 -43.02 -5.10 -28.91
CA ASN A 473 -42.18 -6.18 -29.43
C ASN A 473 -42.95 -7.51 -29.61
N GLY A 474 -44.28 -7.50 -29.50
CA GLY A 474 -45.13 -8.69 -29.62
C GLY A 474 -44.89 -9.74 -28.53
N LYS A 475 -44.33 -9.34 -27.39
CA LYS A 475 -44.02 -10.22 -26.26
C LYS A 475 -44.98 -9.95 -25.11
N PRO A 476 -45.35 -10.98 -24.33
CA PRO A 476 -46.13 -10.75 -23.11
C PRO A 476 -45.35 -9.86 -22.15
N ALA A 477 -46.05 -8.90 -21.53
CA ALA A 477 -45.46 -8.02 -20.54
C ALA A 477 -44.82 -8.85 -19.41
N GLN A 478 -43.57 -8.51 -19.08
CA GLN A 478 -42.87 -9.14 -17.96
C GLN A 478 -42.89 -8.22 -16.74
N GLU A 479 -43.04 -8.82 -15.57
CA GLU A 479 -42.92 -8.10 -14.31
C GLU A 479 -41.51 -7.51 -14.15
N GLY A 480 -41.41 -6.23 -13.81
CA GLY A 480 -40.13 -5.56 -13.60
C GLY A 480 -40.14 -4.08 -13.98
N THR A 481 -38.93 -3.58 -14.22
CA THR A 481 -38.66 -2.19 -14.59
C THR A 481 -37.78 -2.15 -15.84
N THR A 482 -37.76 -1.00 -16.52
CA THR A 482 -36.90 -0.71 -17.67
C THR A 482 -35.43 -0.96 -17.37
N TRP A 483 -35.02 -0.67 -16.13
CA TRP A 483 -33.67 -0.92 -15.62
C TRP A 483 -33.26 -2.40 -15.59
N ARG A 484 -34.21 -3.34 -15.73
CA ARG A 484 -33.93 -4.78 -15.82
C ARG A 484 -33.27 -5.17 -17.13
N TRP A 485 -33.48 -4.43 -18.21
CA TRP A 485 -33.00 -4.80 -19.55
C TRP A 485 -32.21 -3.69 -20.23
N LEU A 486 -32.53 -2.41 -20.04
CA LEU A 486 -31.88 -1.29 -20.74
C LEU A 486 -30.35 -1.26 -20.52
N PRO A 487 -29.81 -1.42 -19.29
CA PRO A 487 -28.36 -1.45 -19.05
C PRO A 487 -27.65 -2.65 -19.66
N HIS A 488 -28.40 -3.69 -20.06
CA HIS A 488 -27.88 -4.91 -20.65
C HIS A 488 -27.93 -4.90 -22.18
N VAL A 489 -28.57 -3.88 -22.78
CA VAL A 489 -28.48 -3.64 -24.23
C VAL A 489 -27.03 -3.27 -24.55
N PRO A 490 -26.31 -4.05 -25.40
CA PRO A 490 -24.89 -3.83 -25.65
C PRO A 490 -24.54 -2.40 -26.08
N PHE A 491 -25.44 -1.73 -26.78
CA PHE A 491 -25.28 -0.36 -27.29
C PHE A 491 -25.28 0.73 -26.20
N TYR A 492 -25.94 0.47 -25.07
CA TYR A 492 -26.05 1.40 -23.93
C TYR A 492 -25.25 0.96 -22.71
N LYS A 493 -24.63 -0.21 -22.76
CA LYS A 493 -24.00 -0.83 -21.60
C LYS A 493 -22.94 0.08 -20.96
N ASP A 494 -22.14 0.77 -21.76
CA ASP A 494 -21.08 1.70 -21.33
C ASP A 494 -21.62 2.97 -20.65
N PHE A 495 -22.90 3.31 -20.81
CA PHE A 495 -23.52 4.45 -20.13
C PHE A 495 -23.84 4.14 -18.66
N PHE A 496 -24.16 2.89 -18.36
CA PHE A 496 -24.72 2.48 -17.07
C PHE A 496 -23.83 1.53 -16.28
N ILE A 497 -22.96 0.78 -16.95
CA ILE A 497 -22.04 -0.19 -16.35
C ILE A 497 -20.61 0.26 -16.64
N HIS A 498 -20.07 1.07 -15.74
CA HIS A 498 -18.76 1.72 -15.85
C HIS A 498 -18.21 2.08 -14.46
N THR A 499 -16.89 2.24 -14.37
CA THR A 499 -16.20 2.68 -13.15
C THR A 499 -16.07 4.20 -13.03
N ASP A 500 -16.33 4.94 -14.11
CA ASP A 500 -16.19 6.39 -14.14
C ASP A 500 -17.16 7.12 -13.18
N LYS A 501 -16.87 8.40 -12.96
CA LYS A 501 -17.75 9.34 -12.28
C LYS A 501 -18.93 9.71 -13.19
N GLY A 502 -20.02 10.17 -12.60
CA GLY A 502 -21.21 10.52 -13.36
C GLY A 502 -22.29 11.20 -12.56
N VAL A 503 -23.52 11.16 -13.07
CA VAL A 503 -24.74 11.63 -12.40
C VAL A 503 -25.48 10.45 -11.80
N LEU A 504 -26.02 10.62 -10.59
CA LEU A 504 -26.73 9.55 -9.90
C LEU A 504 -28.11 9.28 -10.52
N ILE A 505 -28.42 7.99 -10.64
CA ILE A 505 -29.71 7.43 -11.02
C ILE A 505 -30.08 6.33 -10.02
N ASN A 506 -31.35 5.91 -9.94
CA ASN A 506 -31.79 4.83 -9.05
C ASN A 506 -31.32 4.95 -7.58
N SER A 507 -31.15 6.18 -7.11
CA SER A 507 -30.53 6.57 -5.84
C SER A 507 -31.44 7.46 -4.98
N GLY A 508 -32.76 7.34 -5.15
CA GLY A 508 -33.77 8.07 -4.36
C GLY A 508 -33.59 9.59 -4.45
N GLN A 509 -33.51 10.28 -3.30
CA GLN A 509 -33.35 11.74 -3.24
C GLN A 509 -32.06 12.29 -3.84
N PHE A 510 -31.10 11.42 -4.19
CA PHE A 510 -29.83 11.81 -4.79
C PHE A 510 -29.82 11.72 -6.32
N ASN A 511 -30.92 11.29 -6.95
CA ASN A 511 -31.06 11.28 -8.40
C ASN A 511 -30.76 12.68 -8.99
N GLY A 512 -30.00 12.72 -10.09
CA GLY A 512 -29.58 13.97 -10.74
C GLY A 512 -28.37 14.67 -10.09
N MET A 513 -27.86 14.17 -8.96
CA MET A 513 -26.68 14.75 -8.32
C MET A 513 -25.39 14.25 -8.97
N ASP A 514 -24.38 15.12 -9.06
CA ASP A 514 -23.01 14.73 -9.41
C ASP A 514 -22.42 13.75 -8.36
N SER A 515 -21.77 12.70 -8.84
CA SER A 515 -21.21 11.62 -8.00
C SER A 515 -20.21 12.08 -6.95
N GLU A 516 -19.38 13.10 -7.21
CA GLU A 516 -18.41 13.58 -6.21
C GLU A 516 -19.07 14.34 -5.08
N LYS A 517 -20.13 15.09 -5.40
CA LYS A 517 -20.97 15.73 -4.38
C LYS A 517 -21.76 14.68 -3.60
N ALA A 518 -22.40 13.75 -4.32
CA ALA A 518 -23.22 12.69 -3.73
C ALA A 518 -22.44 11.79 -2.78
N LYS A 519 -21.15 11.57 -3.04
CA LYS A 519 -20.22 10.86 -2.17
C LYS A 519 -20.39 11.24 -0.69
N TRP A 520 -20.44 12.54 -0.40
CA TRP A 520 -20.48 13.05 0.96
C TRP A 520 -21.89 13.23 1.50
N GLU A 521 -22.86 13.58 0.65
CA GLU A 521 -24.27 13.67 1.03
C GLU A 521 -24.84 12.31 1.41
N ILE A 522 -24.55 11.27 0.62
CA ILE A 522 -24.96 9.89 0.93
C ILE A 522 -24.27 9.39 2.20
N THR A 523 -22.97 9.66 2.36
CA THR A 523 -22.23 9.30 3.59
C THR A 523 -22.92 9.89 4.82
N LYS A 524 -23.28 11.18 4.78
CA LYS A 524 -23.99 11.86 5.86
C LYS A 524 -25.39 11.26 6.09
N PHE A 525 -26.13 11.00 5.01
CA PHE A 525 -27.49 10.45 5.06
C PHE A 525 -27.56 9.10 5.77
N VAL A 526 -26.59 8.21 5.54
CA VAL A 526 -26.57 6.89 6.18
C VAL A 526 -25.85 6.86 7.52
N GLY A 527 -25.43 8.02 8.04
CA GLY A 527 -24.65 8.11 9.29
C GLY A 527 -23.25 7.50 9.18
N GLY A 528 -22.66 7.48 7.98
CA GLY A 528 -21.29 7.03 7.76
C GLY A 528 -20.25 8.07 8.18
N GLU A 529 -19.01 7.63 8.35
CA GLU A 529 -17.89 8.48 8.77
C GLU A 529 -16.89 8.65 7.63
N LYS A 530 -16.50 9.89 7.32
CA LYS A 530 -15.40 10.15 6.38
C LYS A 530 -14.11 9.52 6.93
N LYS A 531 -13.41 8.76 6.10
CA LYS A 531 -12.16 8.11 6.51
C LYS A 531 -11.14 8.13 5.39
N THR A 532 -9.89 8.32 5.78
CA THR A 532 -8.73 8.14 4.90
C THR A 532 -8.10 6.80 5.23
N GLN A 533 -7.88 5.99 4.20
CA GLN A 533 -7.19 4.71 4.27
C GLN A 533 -5.91 4.77 3.45
N TYR A 534 -4.93 3.95 3.85
CA TYR A 534 -3.67 3.80 3.14
C TYR A 534 -3.48 2.33 2.76
N ARG A 535 -2.91 2.10 1.58
CA ARG A 535 -2.45 0.76 1.20
C ARG A 535 -1.19 0.35 1.97
N LEU A 536 -0.38 1.33 2.37
CA LEU A 536 0.79 1.13 3.22
C LEU A 536 0.41 0.38 4.49
N ARG A 537 1.23 -0.61 4.87
CA ARG A 537 1.10 -1.33 6.14
C ARG A 537 2.29 -1.06 7.05
N ASP A 538 2.10 -1.38 8.32
CA ASP A 538 3.17 -1.33 9.28
C ASP A 538 4.33 -2.27 8.93
N TRP A 539 5.55 -1.78 9.16
CA TRP A 539 6.75 -2.47 8.73
C TRP A 539 7.11 -3.59 9.71
N LEU A 540 6.98 -4.84 9.25
CA LEU A 540 7.40 -6.03 10.00
C LEU A 540 8.93 -6.04 10.12
N ILE A 541 9.45 -5.84 11.34
CA ILE A 541 10.88 -5.62 11.59
C ILE A 541 11.62 -6.81 12.20
N SER A 542 10.95 -7.73 12.89
CA SER A 542 11.62 -8.90 13.49
C SER A 542 11.91 -10.01 12.47
N ARG A 543 13.03 -10.72 12.64
CA ARG A 543 13.45 -11.85 11.79
C ARG A 543 13.89 -13.02 12.66
N GLN A 544 13.47 -14.24 12.30
CA GLN A 544 13.82 -15.49 13.01
C GLN A 544 15.15 -16.04 12.49
N ARG A 545 16.16 -15.19 12.45
CA ARG A 545 17.49 -15.45 11.88
C ARG A 545 18.56 -15.18 12.93
N TYR A 546 19.77 -15.68 12.68
CA TYR A 546 20.89 -15.45 13.59
C TYR A 546 21.65 -14.16 13.23
N TRP A 547 21.92 -13.94 11.94
CA TRP A 547 22.80 -12.86 11.50
C TRP A 547 22.09 -11.52 11.30
N GLY A 548 21.87 -10.80 12.40
CA GLY A 548 21.33 -9.44 12.41
C GLY A 548 21.51 -8.78 13.77
N SER A 549 21.14 -7.51 13.87
CA SER A 549 21.20 -6.78 15.15
C SER A 549 20.17 -7.34 16.15
N PRO A 550 20.58 -7.82 17.33
CA PRO A 550 19.63 -8.31 18.33
C PRO A 550 18.62 -7.24 18.75
N ILE A 551 17.33 -7.58 18.77
CA ILE A 551 16.30 -6.65 19.23
C ILE A 551 16.52 -6.33 20.72
N PRO A 552 16.67 -5.05 21.12
CA PRO A 552 17.13 -4.67 22.46
C PRO A 552 15.98 -4.62 23.47
N LEU A 553 15.18 -5.69 23.54
CA LEU A 553 14.07 -5.83 24.47
C LEU A 553 14.23 -7.08 25.35
N VAL A 554 13.63 -7.04 26.54
CA VAL A 554 13.50 -8.20 27.43
C VAL A 554 12.06 -8.37 27.89
N PHE A 555 11.56 -9.59 27.89
CA PHE A 555 10.28 -9.96 28.46
C PHE A 555 10.41 -10.30 29.95
N CYS A 556 9.62 -9.65 30.79
CA CYS A 556 9.57 -9.83 32.22
C CYS A 556 8.13 -10.01 32.70
N LYS A 557 7.78 -11.25 33.10
CA LYS A 557 6.44 -11.60 33.61
C LYS A 557 6.00 -10.70 34.78
N ASN A 558 6.92 -10.41 35.70
CA ASN A 558 6.61 -9.53 36.83
C ASN A 558 6.28 -8.10 36.38
N CYS A 559 6.99 -7.55 35.40
CA CYS A 559 6.63 -6.22 34.88
C CYS A 559 5.29 -6.26 34.12
N ALA A 560 4.99 -7.36 33.42
CA ALA A 560 3.69 -7.55 32.76
C ALA A 560 2.54 -7.47 33.78
N GLU A 561 2.62 -8.26 34.85
CA GLU A 561 1.61 -8.29 35.92
C GLU A 561 1.40 -6.91 36.55
N ARG A 562 2.48 -6.20 36.85
CA ARG A 562 2.42 -4.85 37.43
C ARG A 562 1.71 -3.87 36.52
N ILE A 563 2.00 -3.90 35.22
CA ILE A 563 1.38 -3.03 34.21
C ILE A 563 -0.10 -3.36 34.05
N MET A 564 -0.44 -4.66 33.92
CA MET A 564 -1.83 -5.12 33.77
C MET A 564 -2.69 -4.79 34.99
N LYS A 565 -2.14 -4.88 36.22
CA LYS A 565 -2.83 -4.52 37.47
C LYS A 565 -2.98 -3.02 37.70
N ARG A 566 -2.49 -2.16 36.78
CA ARG A 566 -2.55 -0.70 36.88
C ARG A 566 -1.98 -0.14 38.20
N GLU A 567 -0.90 -0.73 38.70
CA GLU A 567 -0.19 -0.24 39.88
C GLU A 567 0.06 1.27 39.85
N ALA A 568 -0.04 1.91 41.02
CA ALA A 568 0.17 3.35 41.16
C ALA A 568 1.55 3.78 40.59
N GLY A 569 1.51 4.80 39.72
CA GLY A 569 2.71 5.40 39.12
C GLY A 569 3.29 4.68 37.89
N ILE A 570 2.56 3.76 37.24
CA ILE A 570 3.02 3.11 35.99
C ILE A 570 3.48 4.11 34.94
N LYS A 571 2.71 5.17 34.67
CA LYS A 571 3.06 6.20 33.67
C LYS A 571 4.38 6.93 33.95
N LYS A 572 4.84 6.93 35.21
CA LYS A 572 6.16 7.49 35.60
C LYS A 572 7.29 6.46 35.51
N LYS A 573 6.98 5.16 35.67
CA LYS A 573 7.96 4.07 35.75
C LYS A 573 8.20 3.37 34.41
N PHE A 574 7.24 3.40 33.50
CA PHE A 574 7.26 2.71 32.21
C PHE A 574 7.02 3.71 31.08
N SER A 575 7.71 3.49 29.97
CA SER A 575 7.51 4.25 28.72
C SER A 575 6.20 3.84 28.04
N LYS A 576 5.77 4.61 27.03
CA LYS A 576 4.53 4.35 26.30
C LYS A 576 4.51 2.95 25.68
N GLY A 577 5.58 2.53 25.00
CA GLY A 577 5.65 1.18 24.42
C GLY A 577 5.71 0.06 25.45
N GLU A 578 6.34 0.27 26.61
CA GLU A 578 6.32 -0.71 27.71
C GLU A 578 4.91 -0.91 28.26
N ILE A 579 4.10 0.16 28.32
CA ILE A 579 2.70 0.12 28.76
C ILE A 579 1.82 -0.55 27.70
N GLU A 580 2.00 -0.21 26.43
CA GLU A 580 1.26 -0.78 25.30
C GLU A 580 1.60 -2.25 25.03
N ASN A 581 2.79 -2.71 25.45
CA ASN A 581 3.25 -4.09 25.30
C ASN A 581 3.65 -4.68 26.67
N PRO A 582 2.69 -5.01 27.56
CA PRO A 582 2.97 -5.39 28.94
C PRO A 582 4.01 -6.52 29.07
N GLY A 583 5.06 -6.25 29.84
CA GLY A 583 6.14 -7.20 30.10
C GLY A 583 7.37 -7.02 29.22
N TRP A 584 7.24 -6.39 28.05
CA TRP A 584 8.38 -6.04 27.21
C TRP A 584 9.02 -4.75 27.69
N ILE A 585 10.31 -4.83 28.00
CA ILE A 585 11.10 -3.77 28.62
C ILE A 585 12.29 -3.47 27.73
N ALA A 586 12.49 -2.18 27.41
CA ALA A 586 13.64 -1.75 26.63
C ALA A 586 14.93 -1.94 27.44
N VAL A 587 15.98 -2.44 26.78
CA VAL A 587 17.33 -2.42 27.34
C VAL A 587 17.77 -0.95 27.54
N PRO A 588 18.33 -0.57 28.69
CA PRO A 588 18.82 0.79 28.92
C PRO A 588 19.97 1.16 27.98
N ASP A 589 20.07 2.44 27.60
CA ASP A 589 21.05 2.93 26.62
C ASP A 589 22.51 2.61 27.03
N LYS A 590 22.80 2.63 28.33
CA LYS A 590 24.11 2.29 28.90
C LYS A 590 24.49 0.80 28.78
N ASP A 591 23.50 -0.06 28.61
CA ASP A 591 23.66 -1.51 28.50
C ASP A 591 23.70 -1.96 27.02
N LEU A 592 23.65 -1.01 26.08
CA LEU A 592 23.85 -1.26 24.65
C LEU A 592 25.35 -1.20 24.28
N PRO A 593 25.81 -2.02 23.32
CA PRO A 593 25.01 -2.95 22.51
C PRO A 593 24.70 -4.27 23.23
N VAL A 594 23.51 -4.83 22.97
CA VAL A 594 23.26 -6.26 23.16
C VAL A 594 24.05 -7.00 22.10
N LYS A 595 25.20 -7.57 22.49
CA LYS A 595 26.11 -8.23 21.54
C LYS A 595 25.53 -9.52 20.99
N LEU A 596 25.65 -9.72 19.68
CA LEU A 596 25.30 -10.98 19.03
C LEU A 596 26.33 -12.05 19.44
N PRO A 597 25.94 -13.13 20.13
CA PRO A 597 26.88 -14.16 20.57
C PRO A 597 27.38 -15.00 19.39
N TYR A 598 28.59 -15.52 19.48
CA TYR A 598 29.06 -16.55 18.55
C TYR A 598 28.46 -17.91 18.96
N ILE A 599 27.70 -18.55 18.08
CA ILE A 599 26.99 -19.81 18.40
C ILE A 599 27.32 -20.87 17.35
N LYS A 600 27.44 -22.13 17.78
CA LYS A 600 27.76 -23.22 16.84
C LYS A 600 26.57 -23.57 15.95
N ASP A 601 25.36 -23.58 16.53
CA ASP A 601 24.12 -23.94 15.85
C ASP A 601 23.35 -22.70 15.40
N TYR A 602 23.92 -21.99 14.43
CA TYR A 602 23.38 -20.73 13.89
C TYR A 602 22.40 -20.92 12.72
N ARG A 603 22.17 -22.16 12.28
CA ARG A 603 21.33 -22.43 11.10
C ARG A 603 19.86 -22.27 11.47
N PRO A 604 19.04 -21.63 10.62
CA PRO A 604 17.60 -21.59 10.85
C PRO A 604 17.02 -23.02 10.78
N LYS A 605 16.11 -23.33 11.69
CA LYS A 605 15.49 -24.68 11.81
C LYS A 605 14.04 -24.74 11.32
N GLY A 606 13.53 -23.67 10.69
CA GLY A 606 12.15 -23.62 10.18
C GLY A 606 11.04 -23.56 11.25
N ARG A 607 11.40 -23.58 12.54
CA ARG A 607 10.44 -23.62 13.66
C ARG A 607 9.71 -22.29 13.93
N GLY A 608 9.98 -21.23 13.17
CA GLY A 608 9.42 -19.91 13.44
C GLY A 608 10.01 -19.23 14.68
N VAL A 609 11.23 -19.62 15.07
CA VAL A 609 12.01 -18.99 16.14
C VAL A 609 13.47 -18.85 15.69
N SER A 610 14.12 -17.77 16.12
CA SER A 610 15.54 -17.53 15.85
C SER A 610 16.44 -18.62 16.46
N PRO A 611 17.61 -18.92 15.84
CA PRO A 611 18.63 -19.77 16.44
C PRO A 611 19.05 -19.33 17.87
N LEU A 612 19.01 -18.02 18.16
CA LEU A 612 19.29 -17.48 19.50
C LEU A 612 18.33 -17.98 20.59
N ALA A 613 17.16 -18.50 20.21
CA ALA A 613 16.22 -19.12 21.15
C ALA A 613 16.75 -20.43 21.76
N GLY A 614 17.74 -21.06 21.12
CA GLY A 614 18.44 -22.25 21.61
C GLY A 614 19.60 -21.94 22.57
N GLU A 615 19.85 -20.67 22.92
CA GLU A 615 21.06 -20.25 23.65
C GLU A 615 20.71 -19.62 25.01
N PRO A 616 20.53 -20.42 26.08
CA PRO A 616 20.14 -19.92 27.41
C PRO A 616 21.05 -18.85 27.97
N LYS A 617 22.36 -18.90 27.69
CA LYS A 617 23.34 -17.91 28.15
C LYS A 617 23.09 -16.52 27.54
N PHE A 618 22.48 -16.46 26.36
CA PHE A 618 22.11 -15.21 25.71
C PHE A 618 20.78 -14.68 26.26
N TYR A 619 19.73 -15.50 26.27
CA TYR A 619 18.39 -14.99 26.57
C TYR A 619 18.04 -14.93 28.06
N LYS A 620 18.65 -15.74 28.95
CA LYS A 620 18.33 -15.69 30.39
C LYS A 620 19.07 -14.52 31.04
N VAL A 621 18.33 -13.48 31.41
CA VAL A 621 18.90 -12.27 32.02
C VAL A 621 18.04 -11.74 33.17
N LYS A 622 18.52 -10.70 33.86
CA LYS A 622 17.71 -9.95 34.82
C LYS A 622 16.98 -8.80 34.13
N CYS A 623 15.73 -8.57 34.51
CA CYS A 623 14.95 -7.42 34.05
C CYS A 623 15.66 -6.12 34.48
N PRO A 624 15.87 -5.14 33.58
CA PRO A 624 16.57 -3.91 33.93
C PRO A 624 15.76 -3.06 34.93
N LYS A 625 14.42 -3.17 34.93
CA LYS A 625 13.50 -2.42 35.80
C LYS A 625 13.32 -3.03 37.19
N CYS A 626 13.02 -4.33 37.28
CA CYS A 626 12.66 -4.97 38.56
C CYS A 626 13.65 -6.01 39.06
N LYS A 627 14.75 -6.25 38.31
CA LYS A 627 15.84 -7.19 38.66
C LYS A 627 15.43 -8.67 38.80
N LYS A 628 14.15 -9.03 38.66
CA LYS A 628 13.70 -10.43 38.56
C LYS A 628 14.17 -11.08 37.25
N MET A 629 14.06 -12.41 37.16
CA MET A 629 14.39 -13.14 35.94
C MET A 629 13.53 -12.67 34.76
N ALA A 630 14.17 -12.49 33.62
CA ALA A 630 13.59 -12.07 32.36
C ALA A 630 14.21 -12.86 31.21
N ARG A 631 13.58 -12.77 30.04
CA ARG A 631 14.03 -13.40 28.80
C ARG A 631 14.31 -12.32 27.76
N ARG A 632 15.51 -12.26 27.17
CA ARG A 632 15.76 -11.36 26.02
C ARG A 632 14.89 -11.77 24.82
N GLU A 633 14.53 -10.80 24.01
CA GLU A 633 14.09 -11.09 22.65
C GLU A 633 15.19 -11.84 21.91
N THR A 634 14.79 -12.84 21.14
CA THR A 634 15.70 -13.73 20.41
C THR A 634 15.67 -13.47 18.92
N ASP A 635 14.64 -12.79 18.42
CA ASP A 635 14.63 -12.31 17.05
C ASP A 635 15.62 -11.15 16.87
N VAL A 636 16.13 -11.03 15.65
CA VAL A 636 17.00 -9.92 15.22
C VAL A 636 16.19 -8.95 14.37
N SER A 637 16.63 -7.70 14.27
CA SER A 637 16.00 -6.73 13.37
C SER A 637 16.32 -7.04 11.91
N ASP A 638 15.43 -6.61 11.03
CA ASP A 638 15.64 -6.64 9.59
C ASP A 638 16.85 -5.80 9.17
N THR A 639 17.53 -6.22 8.10
CA THR A 639 18.73 -5.53 7.56
C THR A 639 18.40 -4.13 7.08
N PHE A 640 17.18 -3.91 6.60
CA PHE A 640 16.72 -2.60 6.16
C PHE A 640 16.70 -1.57 7.30
N LEU A 641 16.66 -1.99 8.58
CA LEU A 641 16.82 -1.05 9.70
C LEU A 641 18.23 -0.51 9.78
N ASP A 642 19.24 -1.34 9.53
CA ASP A 642 20.63 -0.90 9.52
C ASP A 642 20.89 0.05 8.35
N SER A 643 20.32 -0.22 7.17
CA SER A 643 20.45 0.63 5.98
C SER A 643 19.51 1.85 5.96
N ALA A 644 18.64 2.03 6.95
CA ALA A 644 17.70 3.17 6.97
C ALA A 644 18.31 4.50 7.43
N TRP A 645 19.53 4.47 7.99
CA TRP A 645 20.13 5.65 8.62
C TRP A 645 21.66 5.77 8.45
N TYR A 646 22.31 4.82 7.77
CA TYR A 646 23.77 4.79 7.55
C TYR A 646 24.34 6.09 6.97
N PHE A 647 23.58 6.76 6.10
CA PHE A 647 23.94 8.04 5.49
C PHE A 647 24.10 9.17 6.52
N PHE A 648 23.44 9.09 7.68
CA PHE A 648 23.72 10.00 8.79
C PHE A 648 24.97 9.58 9.57
N ARG A 649 25.20 8.27 9.72
CA ARG A 649 26.33 7.76 10.50
C ARG A 649 27.68 8.08 9.86
N TYR A 650 27.76 8.09 8.52
CA TYR A 650 28.98 8.45 7.80
C TYR A 650 29.54 9.84 8.16
N ILE A 651 28.68 10.78 8.58
CA ILE A 651 29.13 12.12 8.96
C ILE A 651 29.96 12.09 10.25
N ASP A 652 29.63 11.19 11.20
CA ASP A 652 30.31 11.09 12.49
C ASP A 652 30.41 9.62 12.98
N PRO A 653 31.15 8.76 12.25
CA PRO A 653 31.15 7.32 12.44
C PRO A 653 31.83 6.88 13.74
N LYS A 654 32.64 7.77 14.33
CA LYS A 654 33.42 7.53 15.56
C LYS A 654 32.71 8.06 16.81
N ASN A 655 31.51 8.62 16.69
CA ASN A 655 30.77 9.13 17.85
C ASN A 655 30.26 8.00 18.73
N LYS A 656 30.71 7.99 19.99
CA LYS A 656 30.34 6.99 21.00
C LYS A 656 29.19 7.43 21.91
N LYS A 657 28.77 8.71 21.83
CA LYS A 657 27.75 9.32 22.68
C LYS A 657 26.38 9.39 22.02
N THR A 658 26.34 9.63 20.71
CA THR A 658 25.13 9.77 19.91
C THR A 658 25.29 9.00 18.58
N PRO A 659 24.18 8.62 17.92
CA PRO A 659 24.24 7.96 16.62
C PRO A 659 24.89 8.85 15.55
N PHE A 660 24.70 10.17 15.64
CA PHE A 660 25.36 11.19 14.83
C PHE A 660 25.15 12.56 15.51
N ASP A 661 25.91 13.56 15.07
CA ASP A 661 25.75 14.96 15.47
C ASP A 661 25.21 15.80 14.31
N LEU A 662 24.36 16.79 14.62
CA LEU A 662 23.76 17.64 13.60
C LEU A 662 24.71 18.79 13.20
N ILE A 663 24.87 18.98 11.89
CA ILE A 663 25.47 20.19 11.30
C ILE A 663 24.46 21.34 11.47
N CYS A 664 24.69 22.27 12.38
CA CYS A 664 24.04 23.59 12.32
C CYS A 664 24.79 24.43 11.28
N THR A 665 24.17 24.72 10.14
CA THR A 665 24.70 25.72 9.22
C THR A 665 24.53 27.13 9.83
N SER A 666 25.43 28.05 9.50
CA SER A 666 25.54 29.40 10.07
C SER A 666 24.36 30.33 9.77
N GLU A 667 23.31 29.87 9.08
CA GLU A 667 22.14 30.68 8.71
C GLU A 667 20.96 30.55 9.68
N GLY A 668 21.09 29.86 10.82
CA GLY A 668 20.00 29.76 11.80
C GLY A 668 18.73 29.06 11.28
N ARG A 669 18.71 28.61 10.02
CA ARG A 669 17.74 27.67 9.51
C ARG A 669 18.05 26.34 10.16
N SER A 670 17.19 25.89 11.08
CA SER A 670 17.08 24.45 11.25
C SER A 670 16.65 23.92 9.88
N THR A 671 17.55 23.28 9.15
CA THR A 671 17.11 22.10 8.41
C THR A 671 16.48 21.23 9.49
N ARG A 672 15.15 21.25 9.58
CA ARG A 672 14.44 20.18 10.24
C ARG A 672 14.83 18.95 9.42
N PHE A 673 15.91 18.29 9.79
CA PHE A 673 16.10 16.88 9.51
C PHE A 673 15.04 16.16 10.33
N SER A 674 13.80 16.31 9.89
CA SER A 674 12.80 15.28 10.00
C SER A 674 13.50 13.98 9.62
N ILE A 675 13.61 13.03 10.55
CA ILE A 675 14.09 11.69 10.22
C ILE A 675 13.22 11.20 9.08
N PHE A 676 13.83 11.08 7.92
CA PHE A 676 13.28 10.41 6.77
C PHE A 676 13.85 9.00 6.82
N PHE A 677 13.00 8.03 7.13
CA PHE A 677 13.26 6.65 6.77
C PHE A 677 13.16 6.59 5.25
N MET A 678 14.30 6.70 4.58
CA MET A 678 14.38 6.49 3.14
C MET A 678 14.35 4.98 2.91
N PHE A 679 13.18 4.43 2.60
CA PHE A 679 13.07 3.04 2.18
C PHE A 679 13.75 2.89 0.83
N VAL A 680 14.77 2.02 0.79
CA VAL A 680 15.30 1.48 -0.46
C VAL A 680 14.14 0.73 -1.12
N LEU A 681 13.74 1.20 -2.30
CA LEU A 681 12.69 0.57 -3.09
C LEU A 681 13.00 -0.91 -3.34
N SER A 682 11.91 -1.69 -3.29
CA SER A 682 11.75 -3.06 -3.79
C SER A 682 12.70 -3.48 -4.93
N PRO A 683 13.15 -4.75 -4.95
CA PRO A 683 13.91 -5.33 -6.06
C PRO A 683 13.22 -5.33 -7.43
N ARG A 684 11.96 -4.88 -7.56
CA ARG A 684 11.33 -4.65 -8.88
C ARG A 684 12.16 -3.78 -9.83
N PHE A 685 13.08 -2.98 -9.32
CA PHE A 685 13.97 -2.14 -10.15
C PHE A 685 15.24 -2.83 -10.65
N PHE A 686 15.55 -4.05 -10.20
CA PHE A 686 16.72 -4.79 -10.69
C PHE A 686 16.58 -5.37 -12.10
N ARG A 687 15.35 -5.41 -12.68
CA ARG A 687 15.09 -6.06 -13.99
C ARG A 687 14.89 -5.14 -15.18
N ILE A 688 14.90 -3.82 -15.03
CA ILE A 688 14.82 -2.90 -16.17
C ILE A 688 16.12 -2.10 -16.23
N GLY A 689 17.07 -2.63 -17.02
CA GLY A 689 18.22 -1.88 -17.47
C GLY A 689 17.74 -0.65 -18.24
N LYS A 690 17.75 0.51 -17.59
CA LYS A 690 17.85 1.83 -18.23
C LYS A 690 18.32 2.85 -17.19
N LEU A 691 19.59 3.21 -17.39
CA LEU A 691 20.34 4.35 -16.90
C LEU A 691 19.45 5.62 -16.75
N LEU A 692 19.56 6.31 -15.62
CA LEU A 692 19.17 7.72 -15.50
C LEU A 692 20.12 8.41 -14.52
N ILE A 693 21.08 9.12 -15.12
CA ILE A 693 21.91 10.15 -14.51
C ILE A 693 21.13 11.45 -14.67
N LEU A 694 20.87 12.19 -13.58
CA LEU A 694 20.50 13.60 -13.70
C LEU A 694 21.15 14.46 -12.60
N THR A 695 21.64 15.59 -13.08
CA THR A 695 22.40 16.65 -12.43
C THR A 695 21.48 17.67 -11.77
N SER A 696 21.83 18.18 -10.58
CA SER A 696 21.15 19.37 -10.02
C SER A 696 21.94 20.66 -10.28
N ARG A 697 21.21 21.70 -10.71
CA ARG A 697 21.64 23.11 -10.79
C ARG A 697 20.51 23.97 -10.21
N SER A 698 20.83 24.66 -9.10
CA SER A 698 20.21 25.85 -8.48
C SER A 698 18.69 25.95 -8.29
N LEU A 699 18.28 26.38 -7.09
CA LEU A 699 17.54 27.65 -6.88
C LEU A 699 17.62 28.11 -5.40
N TYR A 700 17.74 29.42 -5.24
CA TYR A 700 17.97 30.22 -4.02
C TYR A 700 16.68 30.97 -3.61
N SER A 701 16.68 31.49 -2.36
CA SER A 701 15.68 32.38 -1.69
C SER A 701 14.38 31.69 -1.20
N GLU A 702 13.68 32.04 -0.10
CA GLU A 702 13.72 33.16 0.86
C GLU A 702 12.85 32.81 2.11
N ARG A 703 12.89 33.67 3.15
CA ARG A 703 12.07 33.79 4.39
C ARG A 703 12.55 33.17 5.71
N THR A 704 12.92 34.10 6.59
CA THR A 704 13.21 34.05 8.02
C THR A 704 11.97 34.38 8.85
N ASP A 705 11.65 33.58 9.87
CA ASP A 705 11.15 34.02 11.18
C ASP A 705 10.77 32.82 12.06
N LEU A 706 11.70 32.38 12.93
CA LEU A 706 11.47 31.65 14.21
C LEU A 706 12.82 31.24 14.81
N LEU A 707 13.63 32.21 15.27
CA LEU A 707 15.06 31.99 15.58
C LEU A 707 15.41 31.65 17.04
N SER A 708 14.51 31.76 18.03
CA SER A 708 14.90 31.57 19.45
C SER A 708 14.56 30.21 20.06
N ARG A 709 13.52 29.50 19.59
CA ARG A 709 13.10 28.19 20.16
C ARG A 709 13.74 26.97 19.48
N THR A 710 14.38 27.19 18.33
CA THR A 710 14.83 26.12 17.42
C THR A 710 16.26 25.67 17.74
N ALA A 711 17.11 26.56 18.25
CA ALA A 711 18.49 26.27 18.63
C ALA A 711 18.60 25.25 19.80
N GLN A 712 17.60 25.19 20.68
CA GLN A 712 17.60 24.27 21.82
C GLN A 712 17.17 22.84 21.42
N LYS A 713 16.40 22.68 20.32
CA LYS A 713 15.93 21.38 19.81
C LYS A 713 17.01 20.59 19.05
N CYS A 714 17.99 21.26 18.45
CA CYS A 714 19.06 20.63 17.67
C CYS A 714 20.11 19.85 18.49
N ARG A 715 20.10 19.92 19.83
CA ARG A 715 21.06 19.21 20.69
C ARG A 715 20.53 17.89 21.25
N ASN A 716 19.29 17.51 20.93
CA ASN A 716 18.66 16.32 21.51
C ASN A 716 18.17 15.36 20.41
N PRO A 717 18.91 14.27 20.12
CA PRO A 717 18.44 13.21 19.22
C PRO A 717 17.08 12.63 19.60
N LYS A 718 16.69 12.69 20.89
CA LYS A 718 15.35 12.31 21.37
C LYS A 718 14.25 13.34 21.04
N ALA A 719 14.56 14.50 20.50
CA ALA A 719 13.53 15.40 19.99
C ALA A 719 13.26 15.20 18.49
N MET A 720 14.05 14.35 17.81
CA MET A 720 14.09 14.18 16.36
C MET A 720 13.47 12.85 15.88
N LEU A 721 13.75 11.74 16.59
CA LEU A 721 12.82 10.61 16.70
C LEU A 721 11.51 11.10 17.31
#